data_AF-A0A375A8Z1-F1
#
_entry.id   AF-A0A375A8Z1-F1
#
_cell.length_a   1.000
_cell.length_b   1.000
_cell.length_c   1.000
_cell.angle_alpha   90.00
_cell.angle_beta   90.00
_cell.angle_gamma   90.00
#
_symmetry.space_group_name_H-M   'P 1'
#
loop_
_entity.id
_entity.type
_entity.pdbx_description
1 polymer ?
#
loop_
_entity_poly.entity_id
_entity_poly.type
_entity_poly.pdbx_seq_one_letter_code
_entity_poly.pdbx_strand_id
1 'polypeptide(L)'
;MNPTMTDESVAVVPASLAALVTALCEFAPHQAEALRQDVMRVVQHRMASGLLSAAFNTSLLAYNGSPVEFTASTLRPQAIACTLDPFVPLFRQSCQLSALQALYPHLLPDDTLSPAARTALAALADIQTCADAARPLRFGSWIGRKYRPDAASTKIYAEMPPTARAFEALRHSPFPHAACASDRHALANAGLTLLMLGHYPDEPDAPTEYYYQWHSAEITLADIAAVMRYFGCETQFPALQALLVRALAALPEKTAFPATTYGFSVVYRPSARSQTHQPDSVSLFTLAPGFLGGVAPAAEKMEALLHQAGAGNTQGTPLLHHLIRRQVPLQFNVIGFAVDAAGRTGISYTFSPQQSVFNEVNLKAPRPSAKSTGAPLTTLLRQQQQASGAFASMVRTPDGRWYQDDNAFVTAQVVRTLDYAPETAGYIDKALDFLMRCQVSEGHFSFWPPDAHPAWMGEQTIVPDIDDTAIITELLYKFGRICAGTVRQTLMHMNGYQLERVDARLAAPQHQWASCQVFHTWMKAENDIRQLDCCVNTNALILLHRYYGAQASTIPAYHRIMTMLHNAFRWSQNDYSRLNTLIPYYAHPNEWRVALEYARALGVENLDTLIEPLKKWRATGIPAEIPLYRRHDGLYLWTSSSLARFRYLSVCHNHRSATTTTRK
;
A
#
# COMPACT_ATOMS: atom_id res chain seq x y z
N MET A 1 9.07 -28.43 34.46
CA MET A 1 9.82 -27.94 33.29
C MET A 1 9.06 -26.76 32.73
N ASN A 2 9.57 -25.54 32.90
CA ASN A 2 8.98 -24.34 32.30
C ASN A 2 9.22 -24.40 30.79
N PRO A 3 8.20 -24.37 29.93
CA PRO A 3 8.43 -24.06 28.53
C PRO A 3 8.81 -22.58 28.48
N THR A 4 10.09 -22.31 28.26
CA THR A 4 10.52 -21.03 27.71
C THR A 4 9.87 -20.90 26.33
N MET A 5 8.63 -20.39 26.29
CA MET A 5 8.05 -19.85 25.06
C MET A 5 8.91 -18.64 24.69
N THR A 6 9.92 -18.88 23.85
CA THR A 6 10.52 -17.83 23.06
C THR A 6 9.39 -17.28 22.20
N ASP A 7 9.03 -16.03 22.45
CA ASP A 7 7.87 -15.36 21.87
C ASP A 7 8.18 -14.95 20.41
N GLU A 8 8.47 -15.96 19.57
CA GLU A 8 8.91 -15.81 18.19
C GLU A 8 7.81 -15.14 17.36
N SER A 9 8.19 -14.06 16.69
CA SER A 9 7.33 -13.32 15.76
C SER A 9 7.75 -13.63 14.34
N VAL A 10 6.79 -13.75 13.43
CA VAL A 10 7.02 -14.03 12.02
C VAL A 10 6.78 -12.77 11.20
N ALA A 11 7.75 -12.42 10.35
CA ALA A 11 7.56 -11.48 9.25
C ALA A 11 7.34 -12.24 7.94
N VAL A 12 7.02 -11.50 6.88
CA VAL A 12 6.85 -12.08 5.54
C VAL A 12 7.61 -11.28 4.50
N VAL A 13 8.04 -11.95 3.43
CA VAL A 13 8.73 -11.35 2.28
C VAL A 13 8.14 -11.94 1.00
N PRO A 14 7.95 -11.17 -0.09
CA PRO A 14 7.49 -11.71 -1.37
C PRO A 14 8.37 -12.88 -1.81
N ALA A 15 7.74 -14.03 -2.11
CA ALA A 15 8.48 -15.26 -2.41
C ALA A 15 9.36 -15.15 -3.66
N SER A 16 8.96 -14.31 -4.62
CA SER A 16 9.68 -14.06 -5.88
C SER A 16 10.90 -13.14 -5.72
N LEU A 17 11.02 -12.40 -4.61
CA LEU A 17 12.07 -11.39 -4.45
C LEU A 17 13.47 -11.99 -4.42
N ALA A 18 13.65 -13.10 -3.68
CA ALA A 18 14.95 -13.76 -3.58
C ALA A 18 15.42 -14.28 -4.95
N ALA A 19 14.52 -14.95 -5.70
CA ALA A 19 14.81 -15.47 -7.03
C ALA A 19 15.19 -14.33 -8.00
N LEU A 20 14.47 -13.20 -7.92
CA LEU A 20 14.77 -12.01 -8.70
C LEU A 20 16.15 -11.45 -8.38
N VAL A 21 16.44 -11.16 -7.11
CA VAL A 21 17.73 -10.61 -6.68
C VAL A 21 18.89 -11.55 -7.08
N THR A 22 18.74 -12.86 -6.89
CA THR A 22 19.75 -13.84 -7.32
C THR A 22 20.02 -13.75 -8.82
N ALA A 23 18.98 -13.73 -9.66
CA ALA A 23 19.14 -13.61 -11.11
C ALA A 23 19.81 -12.28 -11.52
N LEU A 24 19.46 -11.16 -10.87
CA LEU A 24 20.12 -9.87 -11.10
C LEU A 24 21.60 -9.88 -10.71
N CYS A 25 21.94 -10.52 -9.58
CA CYS A 25 23.32 -10.67 -9.14
C CYS A 25 24.15 -11.55 -10.07
N GLU A 26 23.57 -12.61 -10.62
CA GLU A 26 24.24 -13.45 -11.63
C GLU A 26 24.48 -12.70 -12.94
N PHE A 27 23.54 -11.85 -13.34
CA PHE A 27 23.69 -10.99 -14.52
C PHE A 27 24.76 -9.90 -14.33
N ALA A 28 24.84 -9.31 -13.14
CA ALA A 28 25.79 -8.24 -12.81
C ALA A 28 26.69 -8.63 -11.61
N PRO A 29 27.60 -9.61 -11.77
CA PRO A 29 28.38 -10.16 -10.66
C PRO A 29 29.26 -9.12 -9.95
N HIS A 30 29.79 -8.15 -10.69
CA HIS A 30 30.62 -7.07 -10.15
C HIS A 30 29.87 -6.13 -9.20
N GLN A 31 28.54 -6.05 -9.33
CA GLN A 31 27.67 -5.19 -8.52
C GLN A 31 26.78 -5.99 -7.57
N ALA A 32 26.96 -7.32 -7.53
CA ALA A 32 26.09 -8.22 -6.79
C ALA A 32 26.02 -7.89 -5.30
N GLU A 33 27.17 -7.54 -4.69
CA GLU A 33 27.20 -7.19 -3.27
C GLU A 33 26.46 -5.88 -2.99
N ALA A 34 26.71 -4.82 -3.76
CA ALA A 34 26.01 -3.54 -3.60
C ALA A 34 24.49 -3.70 -3.79
N LEU A 35 24.07 -4.43 -4.83
CA LEU A 35 22.65 -4.68 -5.12
C LEU A 35 21.96 -5.42 -3.96
N ARG A 36 22.57 -6.50 -3.44
CA ARG A 36 22.05 -7.19 -2.24
C ARG A 36 22.01 -6.25 -1.04
N GLN A 37 23.08 -5.47 -0.86
CA GLN A 37 23.25 -4.37 0.09
C GLN A 37 21.97 -3.55 0.24
N ASP A 38 21.61 -2.94 -0.88
CA ASP A 38 20.57 -1.93 -0.96
C ASP A 38 19.17 -2.54 -0.83
N VAL A 39 18.91 -3.67 -1.50
CA VAL A 39 17.62 -4.37 -1.38
C VAL A 39 17.38 -4.88 0.04
N MET A 40 18.40 -5.46 0.67
CA MET A 40 18.27 -6.02 2.03
C MET A 40 17.93 -4.95 3.07
N ARG A 41 18.44 -3.72 2.95
CA ARG A 41 18.11 -2.63 3.88
C ARG A 41 16.62 -2.28 3.86
N VAL A 42 16.03 -2.16 2.68
CA VAL A 42 14.58 -1.91 2.54
C VAL A 42 13.76 -3.08 3.10
N VAL A 43 14.16 -4.31 2.76
CA VAL A 43 13.45 -5.52 3.21
C VAL A 43 13.52 -5.66 4.73
N GLN A 44 14.68 -5.41 5.35
CA GLN A 44 14.85 -5.46 6.81
C GLN A 44 14.00 -4.43 7.52
N HIS A 45 13.97 -3.17 7.04
CA HIS A 45 13.11 -2.14 7.63
C HIS A 45 11.63 -2.56 7.60
N ARG A 46 11.18 -3.12 6.48
CA ARG A 46 9.81 -3.59 6.29
C ARG A 46 9.47 -4.82 7.14
N MET A 47 10.37 -5.79 7.24
CA MET A 47 10.19 -6.93 8.14
C MET A 47 10.10 -6.49 9.61
N ALA A 48 10.97 -5.56 10.02
CA ALA A 48 10.99 -5.04 11.39
C ALA A 48 9.74 -4.21 11.74
N SER A 49 9.00 -3.74 10.75
CA SER A 49 7.81 -2.91 10.95
C SER A 49 6.63 -3.69 11.54
N GLY A 50 6.56 -5.01 11.30
CA GLY A 50 5.43 -5.85 11.71
C GLY A 50 4.18 -5.68 10.84
N LEU A 51 4.24 -4.96 9.72
CA LEU A 51 3.09 -4.74 8.82
C LEU A 51 2.80 -5.92 7.87
N LEU A 52 3.67 -6.93 7.82
CA LEU A 52 3.54 -8.11 6.96
C LEU A 52 3.37 -7.74 5.47
N SER A 53 2.37 -8.29 4.76
CA SER A 53 2.16 -7.99 3.32
C SER A 53 1.88 -6.52 3.05
N ALA A 54 1.22 -5.79 3.96
CA ALA A 54 0.99 -4.36 3.85
C ALA A 54 2.31 -3.57 3.78
N ALA A 55 3.40 -4.10 4.32
CA ALA A 55 4.71 -3.49 4.16
C ALA A 55 5.23 -3.58 2.73
N PHE A 56 4.69 -4.45 1.87
CA PHE A 56 5.24 -4.70 0.55
C PHE A 56 4.29 -4.32 -0.58
N ASN A 57 2.99 -4.14 -0.38
CA ASN A 57 2.01 -3.97 -1.45
C ASN A 57 1.31 -2.60 -1.48
N THR A 58 1.92 -1.58 -0.87
CA THR A 58 1.32 -0.24 -0.73
C THR A 58 2.16 0.89 -1.33
N SER A 59 3.37 0.62 -1.78
CA SER A 59 4.23 1.66 -2.37
C SER A 59 3.62 2.22 -3.65
N LEU A 60 3.79 3.52 -3.91
CA LEU A 60 3.44 4.09 -5.23
C LEU A 60 4.54 3.88 -6.28
N LEU A 61 5.66 3.25 -5.89
CA LEU A 61 6.80 3.05 -6.78
C LEU A 61 6.47 2.11 -7.94
N ALA A 62 5.89 0.95 -7.62
CA ALA A 62 5.56 -0.08 -8.60
C ALA A 62 4.04 -0.25 -8.70
N TYR A 63 3.58 -0.68 -9.88
CA TYR A 63 2.15 -0.88 -10.17
C TYR A 63 1.46 -1.84 -9.19
N ASN A 64 2.17 -2.89 -8.76
CA ASN A 64 1.66 -3.86 -7.79
C ASN A 64 1.88 -3.47 -6.32
N GLY A 65 2.28 -2.22 -6.04
CA GLY A 65 2.55 -1.77 -4.70
C GLY A 65 3.96 -2.08 -4.19
N SER A 66 4.83 -2.70 -5.01
CA SER A 66 6.18 -3.10 -4.60
C SER A 66 7.09 -1.92 -4.24
N PRO A 67 7.80 -2.00 -3.12
CA PRO A 67 8.75 -0.98 -2.70
C PRO A 67 10.12 -1.11 -3.36
N VAL A 68 10.29 -2.09 -4.24
CA VAL A 68 11.50 -2.31 -5.02
C VAL A 68 11.08 -2.45 -6.48
N GLU A 69 11.73 -1.68 -7.33
CA GLU A 69 11.57 -1.72 -8.78
C GLU A 69 12.94 -1.74 -9.45
N PHE A 70 13.10 -2.57 -10.47
CA PHE A 70 14.30 -2.63 -11.28
C PHE A 70 14.01 -2.15 -12.70
N THR A 71 14.99 -1.54 -13.36
CA THR A 71 14.88 -1.07 -14.74
C THR A 71 16.09 -1.53 -15.54
N ALA A 72 15.84 -2.02 -16.74
CA ALA A 72 16.85 -2.20 -17.78
C ALA A 72 16.49 -1.38 -19.02
N SER A 73 17.49 -1.08 -19.84
CA SER A 73 17.33 -0.27 -21.05
C SER A 73 18.22 -0.78 -22.18
N THR A 74 17.71 -0.73 -23.42
CA THR A 74 18.50 -1.04 -24.61
C THR A 74 19.60 -0.02 -24.89
N LEU A 75 19.51 1.20 -24.35
CA LEU A 75 20.58 2.21 -24.46
C LEU A 75 21.77 1.91 -23.54
N ARG A 76 21.56 1.10 -22.49
CA ARG A 76 22.58 0.71 -21.51
C ARG A 76 22.39 -0.76 -21.14
N PRO A 77 22.65 -1.70 -22.07
CA PRO A 77 22.24 -3.11 -21.93
C PRO A 77 22.95 -3.87 -20.82
N GLN A 78 24.05 -3.35 -20.27
CA GLN A 78 24.80 -3.94 -19.17
C GLN A 78 24.50 -3.27 -17.81
N ALA A 79 23.69 -2.21 -17.78
CA ALA A 79 23.36 -1.50 -16.55
C ALA A 79 22.02 -1.96 -15.98
N ILE A 80 21.93 -2.04 -14.66
CA ILE A 80 20.68 -2.23 -13.92
C ILE A 80 20.44 -0.98 -13.09
N ALA A 81 19.24 -0.40 -13.18
CA ALA A 81 18.80 0.55 -12.17
C ALA A 81 17.86 -0.14 -11.19
N CYS A 82 17.93 0.24 -9.92
CA CYS A 82 17.05 -0.21 -8.85
C CYS A 82 16.51 1.04 -8.14
N THR A 83 15.20 1.22 -8.14
CA THR A 83 14.53 2.25 -7.35
C THR A 83 13.92 1.59 -6.13
N LEU A 84 14.03 2.27 -5.00
CA LEU A 84 13.67 1.77 -3.68
C LEU A 84 12.79 2.80 -2.97
N ASP A 85 11.63 2.36 -2.52
CA ASP A 85 10.80 3.06 -1.56
C ASP A 85 11.19 2.61 -0.14
N PRO A 86 11.76 3.50 0.67
CA PRO A 86 12.21 3.13 2.00
C PRO A 86 11.13 3.23 3.08
N PHE A 87 9.96 3.78 2.77
CA PHE A 87 8.94 4.12 3.76
C PHE A 87 7.85 3.05 3.85
N VAL A 88 7.41 2.74 5.06
CA VAL A 88 6.23 1.91 5.32
C VAL A 88 4.96 2.75 5.29
N PRO A 89 3.79 2.18 4.95
CA PRO A 89 2.54 2.94 4.82
C PRO A 89 1.94 3.27 6.20
N LEU A 90 2.60 4.14 6.97
CA LEU A 90 2.12 4.65 8.25
C LEU A 90 1.93 6.16 8.15
N PHE A 91 0.77 6.67 8.58
CA PHE A 91 0.46 8.10 8.54
C PHE A 91 1.51 8.93 9.28
N ARG A 92 1.99 8.42 10.43
CA ARG A 92 2.98 9.15 11.25
C ARG A 92 4.39 9.13 10.68
N GLN A 93 4.67 8.32 9.65
CA GLN A 93 5.99 8.29 9.04
C GLN A 93 6.13 9.42 8.03
N SER A 94 7.09 10.31 8.27
CA SER A 94 7.46 11.32 7.27
C SER A 94 8.11 10.65 6.07
N CYS A 95 7.66 11.03 4.88
CA CYS A 95 8.23 10.61 3.59
C CYS A 95 9.16 11.68 2.97
N GLN A 96 9.44 12.78 3.70
CA GLN A 96 10.30 13.86 3.22
C GLN A 96 11.76 13.42 3.05
N LEU A 97 12.52 14.19 2.26
CA LEU A 97 13.94 13.94 2.02
C LEU A 97 14.79 13.85 3.30
N SER A 98 14.48 14.64 4.33
CA SER A 98 15.18 14.56 5.63
C SER A 98 15.01 13.19 6.31
N ALA A 99 13.82 12.58 6.20
CA ALA A 99 13.56 11.23 6.70
C ALA A 99 14.30 10.18 5.86
N LEU A 100 14.42 10.39 4.54
CA LEU A 100 15.21 9.53 3.65
C LEU A 100 16.70 9.54 4.07
N GLN A 101 17.27 10.74 4.30
CA GLN A 101 18.67 10.89 4.74
C GLN A 101 18.93 10.16 6.06
N ALA A 102 18.00 10.25 7.02
CA ALA A 102 18.11 9.55 8.29
C ALA A 102 18.08 8.01 8.14
N LEU A 103 17.36 7.48 7.15
CA LEU A 103 17.30 6.04 6.87
C LEU A 103 18.52 5.53 6.08
N TYR A 104 19.17 6.37 5.28
CA TYR A 104 20.30 5.99 4.43
C TYR A 104 21.54 6.90 4.59
N PRO A 105 22.07 7.06 5.82
CA PRO A 105 23.20 7.95 6.08
C PRO A 105 24.49 7.53 5.35
N HIS A 106 24.58 6.27 4.94
CA HIS A 106 25.73 5.71 4.22
C HIS A 106 25.68 5.96 2.70
N LEU A 107 24.51 6.25 2.12
CA LEU A 107 24.36 6.63 0.71
C LEU A 107 24.33 8.14 0.53
N LEU A 108 24.03 8.86 1.61
CA LEU A 108 24.01 10.33 1.66
C LEU A 108 24.77 10.79 2.91
N PRO A 109 26.10 10.61 2.98
CA PRO A 109 26.86 10.94 4.18
C PRO A 109 27.15 12.44 4.19
N ASP A 110 26.51 13.18 5.11
CA ASP A 110 26.59 14.65 5.20
C ASP A 110 28.03 15.19 5.15
N ASP A 111 28.96 14.49 5.81
CA ASP A 111 30.38 14.86 5.93
C ASP A 111 31.17 14.70 4.63
N THR A 112 30.68 13.89 3.69
CA THR A 112 31.39 13.57 2.43
C THR A 112 30.78 14.25 1.20
N LEU A 113 29.56 14.79 1.34
CA LEU A 113 28.89 15.48 0.25
C LEU A 113 29.66 16.75 -0.15
N SER A 114 29.71 17.03 -1.45
CA SER A 114 30.23 18.32 -1.93
C SER A 114 29.31 19.48 -1.49
N PRO A 115 29.80 20.73 -1.42
CA PRO A 115 28.95 21.89 -1.15
C PRO A 115 27.79 22.02 -2.15
N ALA A 116 28.02 21.70 -3.42
CA ALA A 116 27.00 21.70 -4.46
C ALA A 116 25.91 20.64 -4.19
N ALA A 117 26.31 19.42 -3.82
CA ALA A 117 25.39 18.35 -3.47
C ALA A 117 24.50 18.70 -2.26
N ARG A 118 25.09 19.29 -1.21
CA ARG A 118 24.33 19.78 -0.04
C ARG A 118 23.32 20.85 -0.44
N THR A 119 23.71 21.78 -1.31
CA THR A 119 22.82 22.84 -1.81
C THR A 119 21.66 22.27 -2.61
N ALA A 120 21.92 21.29 -3.48
CA ALA A 120 20.90 20.61 -4.25
C ALA A 120 19.91 19.83 -3.37
N LEU A 121 20.40 19.04 -2.40
CA LEU A 121 19.54 18.31 -1.46
C LEU A 121 18.71 19.26 -0.58
N ALA A 122 19.30 20.35 -0.10
CA ALA A 122 18.56 21.38 0.62
C ALA A 122 17.45 21.99 -0.24
N ALA A 123 17.71 22.31 -1.50
CA ALA A 123 16.70 22.82 -2.42
C ALA A 123 15.54 21.82 -2.65
N LEU A 124 15.84 20.52 -2.79
CA LEU A 124 14.79 19.49 -2.88
C LEU A 124 13.96 19.39 -1.60
N ALA A 125 14.61 19.44 -0.44
CA ALA A 125 13.92 19.45 0.85
C ALA A 125 13.00 20.67 0.98
N ASP A 126 13.50 21.86 0.63
CA ASP A 126 12.73 23.11 0.67
C ASP A 126 11.50 23.06 -0.25
N ILE A 127 11.66 22.54 -1.48
CA ILE A 127 10.55 22.29 -2.40
C ILE A 127 9.49 21.39 -1.74
N GLN A 128 9.89 20.29 -1.09
CA GLN A 128 8.96 19.38 -0.42
C GLN A 128 8.25 20.00 0.79
N THR A 129 8.90 20.92 1.52
CA THR A 129 8.24 21.67 2.62
C THR A 129 7.13 22.62 2.14
N CYS A 130 7.06 22.88 0.83
CA CYS A 130 6.00 23.68 0.22
C CYS A 130 4.70 22.90 -0.01
N ALA A 131 4.64 21.62 0.37
CA ALA A 131 3.38 20.88 0.50
C ALA A 131 2.53 21.49 1.62
N ASP A 132 1.20 21.44 1.46
CA ASP A 132 0.25 21.95 2.44
C ASP A 132 -0.66 20.83 2.96
N ALA A 133 -1.44 21.13 4.01
CA ALA A 133 -2.32 20.14 4.63
C ALA A 133 -3.42 19.61 3.68
N ALA A 134 -3.82 20.39 2.68
CA ALA A 134 -4.80 19.97 1.68
C ALA A 134 -4.18 19.12 0.57
N ARG A 135 -2.87 19.26 0.35
CA ARG A 135 -2.08 18.57 -0.69
C ARG A 135 -0.79 18.03 -0.08
N PRO A 136 -0.88 17.06 0.84
CA PRO A 136 0.31 16.42 1.40
C PRO A 136 1.08 15.67 0.31
N LEU A 137 2.36 15.41 0.58
CA LEU A 137 3.18 14.51 -0.22
C LEU A 137 2.54 13.11 -0.27
N ARG A 138 2.59 12.48 -1.44
CA ARG A 138 2.06 11.15 -1.70
C ARG A 138 3.09 10.05 -1.43
N PHE A 139 4.31 10.29 -1.89
CA PHE A 139 5.44 9.37 -1.73
C PHE A 139 6.70 10.07 -1.23
N GLY A 140 6.80 11.40 -1.37
CA GLY A 140 7.92 12.18 -0.88
C GLY A 140 9.19 11.86 -1.66
N SER A 141 10.06 10.99 -1.15
CA SER A 141 11.35 10.70 -1.79
C SER A 141 11.64 9.21 -1.97
N TRP A 142 12.17 8.85 -3.14
CA TRP A 142 12.72 7.51 -3.39
C TRP A 142 14.22 7.58 -3.68
N ILE A 143 14.89 6.45 -3.48
CA ILE A 143 16.31 6.30 -3.80
C ILE A 143 16.48 5.37 -5.01
N GLY A 144 17.18 5.87 -6.02
CA GLY A 144 17.62 5.14 -7.20
C GLY A 144 19.09 4.76 -7.09
N ARG A 145 19.43 3.52 -7.39
CA ARG A 145 20.79 3.02 -7.53
C ARG A 145 21.01 2.56 -8.96
N LYS A 146 22.04 3.10 -9.60
CA LYS A 146 22.44 2.69 -10.96
C LYS A 146 23.71 1.85 -10.87
N TYR A 147 23.60 0.56 -11.13
CA TYR A 147 24.69 -0.40 -11.15
C TYR A 147 25.23 -0.52 -12.57
N ARG A 148 26.46 -0.05 -12.79
CA ARG A 148 27.24 -0.21 -14.02
C ARG A 148 28.42 -1.15 -13.76
N PRO A 149 29.03 -1.77 -14.79
CA PRO A 149 30.17 -2.65 -14.59
C PRO A 149 31.32 -2.02 -13.79
N ASP A 150 31.53 -0.71 -13.97
CA ASP A 150 32.62 0.09 -13.40
C ASP A 150 32.25 0.82 -12.10
N ALA A 151 30.99 1.17 -11.89
CA ALA A 151 30.59 2.03 -10.79
C ALA A 151 29.11 1.84 -10.39
N ALA A 152 28.79 2.21 -9.15
CA ALA A 152 27.42 2.42 -8.70
C ALA A 152 27.21 3.91 -8.39
N SER A 153 26.10 4.50 -8.81
CA SER A 153 25.74 5.88 -8.44
C SER A 153 24.36 5.97 -7.81
N THR A 154 24.17 7.01 -6.98
CA THR A 154 22.92 7.29 -6.30
C THR A 154 22.14 8.38 -7.04
N LYS A 155 20.84 8.16 -7.23
CA LYS A 155 19.89 9.14 -7.73
C LYS A 155 18.80 9.34 -6.68
N ILE A 156 18.40 10.57 -6.42
CA ILE A 156 17.25 10.89 -5.58
C ILE A 156 16.09 11.26 -6.49
N TYR A 157 14.95 10.63 -6.25
CA TYR A 157 13.67 11.03 -6.83
C TYR A 157 12.89 11.78 -5.76
N ALA A 158 12.59 13.06 -5.98
CA ALA A 158 11.90 13.91 -5.02
C ALA A 158 10.57 14.38 -5.61
N GLU A 159 9.47 14.07 -4.94
CA GLU A 159 8.13 14.52 -5.30
C GLU A 159 8.05 16.04 -5.36
N MET A 160 7.38 16.54 -6.39
CA MET A 160 7.10 17.95 -6.59
C MET A 160 5.67 18.26 -6.13
N PRO A 161 5.48 19.04 -5.03
CA PRO A 161 4.13 19.47 -4.65
C PRO A 161 3.50 20.34 -5.75
N PRO A 162 2.22 20.13 -6.09
CA PRO A 162 1.53 20.93 -7.12
C PRO A 162 1.04 22.28 -6.55
N THR A 163 1.94 23.02 -5.87
CA THR A 163 1.66 24.31 -5.22
C THR A 163 2.46 25.44 -5.86
N ALA A 164 1.93 26.66 -5.86
CA ALA A 164 2.63 27.82 -6.44
C ALA A 164 3.98 28.06 -5.75
N ARG A 165 4.04 27.85 -4.43
CA ARG A 165 5.24 27.99 -3.61
C ARG A 165 6.33 26.98 -4.00
N ALA A 166 5.96 25.73 -4.28
CA ALA A 166 6.93 24.71 -4.73
C ALA A 166 7.54 25.10 -6.09
N PHE A 167 6.73 25.56 -7.05
CA PHE A 167 7.23 26.02 -8.36
C PHE A 167 8.11 27.27 -8.25
N GLU A 168 7.80 28.17 -7.30
CA GLU A 168 8.68 29.31 -7.00
C GLU A 168 10.01 28.86 -6.41
N ALA A 169 10.00 27.92 -5.46
CA ALA A 169 11.22 27.33 -4.91
C ALA A 169 12.06 26.64 -5.99
N LEU A 170 11.42 25.93 -6.93
CA LEU A 170 12.10 25.33 -8.09
C LEU A 170 12.78 26.38 -8.98
N ARG A 171 12.12 27.51 -9.27
CA ARG A 171 12.73 28.61 -10.07
C ARG A 171 13.99 29.20 -9.43
N HIS A 172 14.05 29.23 -8.11
CA HIS A 172 15.20 29.73 -7.34
C HIS A 172 16.22 28.64 -6.99
N SER A 173 15.96 27.39 -7.40
CA SER A 173 16.83 26.25 -7.12
C SER A 173 18.06 26.23 -8.05
N PRO A 174 19.12 25.49 -7.70
CA PRO A 174 20.29 25.35 -8.57
C PRO A 174 20.07 24.41 -9.77
N PHE A 175 18.87 23.83 -9.94
CA PHE A 175 18.63 22.81 -10.96
C PHE A 175 18.49 23.42 -12.37
N PRO A 176 19.12 22.81 -13.38
CA PRO A 176 18.93 23.24 -14.76
C PRO A 176 17.48 22.97 -15.19
N HIS A 177 16.81 23.98 -15.71
CA HIS A 177 15.46 23.88 -16.25
C HIS A 177 15.21 24.90 -17.36
N ALA A 178 14.31 24.57 -18.29
CA ALA A 178 13.70 25.56 -19.16
C ALA A 178 12.61 26.33 -18.40
N ALA A 179 12.36 27.59 -18.78
CA ALA A 179 11.29 28.40 -18.15
C ALA A 179 9.92 27.71 -18.23
N CYS A 180 9.63 27.00 -19.34
CA CYS A 180 8.38 26.25 -19.51
C CYS A 180 8.26 25.03 -18.56
N ALA A 181 9.37 24.50 -18.07
CA ALA A 181 9.39 23.37 -17.13
C ALA A 181 9.02 23.77 -15.70
N SER A 182 9.07 25.08 -15.38
CA SER A 182 8.76 25.65 -14.06
C SER A 182 7.54 26.59 -14.05
N ASP A 183 6.72 26.58 -15.11
CA ASP A 183 5.41 27.25 -15.16
C ASP A 183 4.27 26.23 -15.01
N ARG A 184 3.62 26.27 -13.85
CA ARG A 184 2.50 25.38 -13.51
C ARG A 184 1.29 25.56 -14.42
N HIS A 185 0.95 26.79 -14.81
CA HIS A 185 -0.23 27.05 -15.62
C HIS A 185 -0.01 26.60 -17.07
N ALA A 186 1.17 26.88 -17.61
CA ALA A 186 1.55 26.41 -18.93
C ALA A 186 1.57 24.87 -19.03
N LEU A 187 2.12 24.19 -18.01
CA LEU A 187 2.08 22.72 -17.94
C LEU A 187 0.66 22.17 -17.89
N ALA A 188 -0.23 22.75 -17.06
CA ALA A 188 -1.61 22.32 -16.98
C ALA A 188 -2.36 22.49 -18.31
N ASN A 189 -2.11 23.58 -19.04
CA ASN A 189 -2.66 23.82 -20.38
C ASN A 189 -2.15 22.81 -21.42
N ALA A 190 -0.94 22.28 -21.23
CA ALA A 190 -0.38 21.18 -22.03
C ALA A 190 -0.87 19.78 -21.58
N GLY A 191 -1.77 19.72 -20.59
CA GLY A 191 -2.25 18.45 -20.03
C GLY A 191 -1.23 17.72 -19.15
N LEU A 192 -0.23 18.43 -18.62
CA LEU A 192 0.88 17.86 -17.85
C LEU A 192 0.87 18.29 -16.38
N THR A 193 1.43 17.46 -15.53
CA THR A 193 1.78 17.82 -14.15
C THR A 193 3.15 17.28 -13.79
N LEU A 194 4.05 18.15 -13.33
CA LEU A 194 5.35 17.77 -12.81
C LEU A 194 5.16 16.95 -11.53
N LEU A 195 5.57 15.68 -11.56
CA LEU A 195 5.43 14.73 -10.46
C LEU A 195 6.65 14.71 -9.54
N MET A 196 7.85 14.71 -10.13
CA MET A 196 9.09 14.58 -9.38
C MET A 196 10.31 15.02 -10.17
N LEU A 197 11.37 15.30 -9.43
CA LEU A 197 12.71 15.63 -9.89
C LEU A 197 13.63 14.44 -9.62
N GLY A 198 14.49 14.12 -10.57
CA GLY A 198 15.53 13.11 -10.45
C GLY A 198 16.91 13.75 -10.48
N HIS A 199 17.70 13.63 -9.40
CA HIS A 199 19.01 14.28 -9.27
C HIS A 199 20.09 13.32 -8.73
N TYR A 200 21.34 13.51 -9.13
CA TYR A 200 22.50 12.73 -8.68
C TYR A 200 23.35 13.55 -7.71
N PRO A 201 23.20 13.36 -6.39
CA PRO A 201 23.96 14.13 -5.41
C PRO A 201 25.47 13.89 -5.52
N ASP A 202 25.90 12.72 -5.97
CA ASP A 202 27.32 12.35 -6.07
C ASP A 202 28.03 13.00 -7.28
N GLU A 203 27.27 13.63 -8.19
CA GLU A 203 27.76 14.14 -9.47
C GLU A 203 27.26 15.58 -9.66
N PRO A 204 28.01 16.62 -9.24
CA PRO A 204 27.56 18.03 -9.26
C PRO A 204 27.14 18.55 -10.65
N ASP A 205 27.79 18.04 -11.70
CA ASP A 205 27.49 18.38 -13.10
C ASP A 205 26.48 17.41 -13.75
N ALA A 206 25.89 16.50 -12.98
CA ALA A 206 24.93 15.55 -13.51
C ALA A 206 23.66 16.24 -13.98
N PRO A 207 23.03 15.66 -15.02
CA PRO A 207 21.77 16.18 -15.49
C PRO A 207 20.65 15.95 -14.46
N THR A 208 19.69 16.87 -14.46
CA THR A 208 18.47 16.75 -13.67
C THR A 208 17.33 16.31 -14.58
N GLU A 209 16.58 15.31 -14.14
CA GLU A 209 15.46 14.74 -14.89
C GLU A 209 14.13 15.18 -14.27
N TYR A 210 13.19 15.61 -15.11
CA TYR A 210 11.88 16.09 -14.73
C TYR A 210 10.85 15.09 -15.22
N TYR A 211 10.00 14.57 -14.34
CA TYR A 211 8.99 13.57 -14.65
C TYR A 211 7.60 14.18 -14.61
N TYR A 212 6.85 14.04 -15.69
CA TYR A 212 5.50 14.59 -15.84
C TYR A 212 4.48 13.46 -15.98
N GLN A 213 3.34 13.61 -15.31
CA GLN A 213 2.13 12.85 -15.62
C GLN A 213 1.39 13.54 -16.76
N TRP A 214 0.87 12.75 -17.70
CA TRP A 214 -0.04 13.21 -18.73
C TRP A 214 -1.48 12.92 -18.33
N HIS A 215 -2.34 13.94 -18.32
CA HIS A 215 -3.76 13.86 -17.98
C HIS A 215 -4.65 13.45 -19.16
N SER A 216 -4.14 12.57 -20.03
CA SER A 216 -4.93 11.90 -21.06
C SER A 216 -4.64 10.42 -21.03
N ALA A 217 -5.70 9.60 -21.03
CA ALA A 217 -5.58 8.15 -21.15
C ALA A 217 -5.31 7.72 -22.60
N GLU A 218 -5.64 8.59 -23.56
CA GLU A 218 -5.49 8.36 -25.00
C GLU A 218 -4.56 9.43 -25.57
N ILE A 219 -3.51 9.00 -26.26
CA ILE A 219 -2.53 9.91 -26.88
C ILE A 219 -2.27 9.52 -28.31
N THR A 220 -1.89 10.51 -29.13
CA THR A 220 -1.48 10.32 -30.51
C THR A 220 -0.03 10.74 -30.73
N LEU A 221 0.54 10.36 -31.88
CA LEU A 221 1.85 10.89 -32.30
C LEU A 221 1.85 12.42 -32.42
N ALA A 222 0.73 13.05 -32.78
CA ALA A 222 0.61 14.50 -32.87
C ALA A 222 0.67 15.16 -31.49
N ASP A 223 0.03 14.56 -30.48
CA ASP A 223 0.09 15.02 -29.10
C ASP A 223 1.53 14.94 -28.57
N ILE A 224 2.23 13.83 -28.84
CA ILE A 224 3.64 13.64 -28.46
C ILE A 224 4.53 14.70 -29.13
N ALA A 225 4.32 14.97 -30.42
CA ALA A 225 5.04 16.02 -31.13
C ALA A 225 4.79 17.41 -30.53
N ALA A 226 3.55 17.70 -30.13
CA ALA A 226 3.18 18.97 -29.51
C ALA A 226 3.86 19.14 -28.14
N VAL A 227 3.89 18.09 -27.31
CA VAL A 227 4.60 18.09 -26.02
C VAL A 227 6.12 18.23 -26.22
N MET A 228 6.72 17.51 -27.17
CA MET A 228 8.15 17.67 -27.45
C MET A 228 8.48 19.10 -27.92
N ARG A 229 7.65 19.70 -28.77
CA ARG A 229 7.81 21.11 -29.18
C ARG A 229 7.68 22.08 -28.01
N TYR A 230 6.76 21.82 -27.07
CA TYR A 230 6.61 22.64 -25.86
C TYR A 230 7.92 22.69 -25.03
N PHE A 231 8.67 21.60 -24.98
CA PHE A 231 9.98 21.52 -24.31
C PHE A 231 11.17 21.84 -25.23
N GLY A 232 10.96 22.29 -26.47
CA GLY A 232 12.03 22.59 -27.43
C GLY A 232 12.82 21.37 -27.90
N CYS A 233 12.16 20.21 -27.94
CA CYS A 233 12.73 18.91 -28.33
C CYS A 233 12.23 18.42 -29.70
N GLU A 234 11.66 19.29 -30.55
CA GLU A 234 11.02 18.87 -31.79
C GLU A 234 11.99 18.22 -32.79
N THR A 235 13.28 18.53 -32.69
CA THR A 235 14.31 17.97 -33.57
C THR A 235 14.59 16.49 -33.29
N GLN A 236 14.32 16.01 -32.08
CA GLN A 236 14.46 14.59 -31.71
C GLN A 236 13.22 13.76 -32.04
N PHE A 237 12.07 14.39 -32.33
CA PHE A 237 10.80 13.68 -32.54
C PHE A 237 10.84 12.66 -33.69
N PRO A 238 11.45 12.91 -34.86
CA PRO A 238 11.46 11.92 -35.95
C PRO A 238 12.05 10.56 -35.56
N ALA A 239 13.13 10.57 -34.75
CA ALA A 239 13.75 9.35 -34.27
C ALA A 239 12.84 8.62 -33.26
N LEU A 240 12.25 9.35 -32.30
CA LEU A 240 11.31 8.78 -31.34
C LEU A 240 10.05 8.23 -32.03
N GLN A 241 9.48 8.97 -32.98
CA GLN A 241 8.32 8.55 -33.76
C GLN A 241 8.59 7.23 -34.47
N ALA A 242 9.75 7.06 -35.10
CA ALA A 242 10.11 5.82 -35.76
C ALA A 242 10.17 4.63 -34.78
N LEU A 243 10.67 4.84 -33.56
CA LEU A 243 10.65 3.83 -32.49
C LEU A 243 9.21 3.50 -32.07
N LEU A 244 8.38 4.51 -31.83
CA LEU A 244 6.98 4.34 -31.40
C LEU A 244 6.14 3.60 -32.44
N VAL A 245 6.30 3.92 -33.73
CA VAL A 245 5.61 3.21 -34.82
C VAL A 245 5.99 1.73 -34.84
N ARG A 246 7.28 1.40 -34.65
CA ARG A 246 7.72 -0.01 -34.52
C ARG A 246 7.14 -0.68 -33.27
N ALA A 247 7.07 0.03 -32.15
CA ALA A 247 6.49 -0.49 -30.92
C ALA A 247 4.98 -0.79 -31.07
N LEU A 248 4.22 0.11 -31.70
CA LEU A 248 2.80 -0.07 -31.97
C LEU A 248 2.54 -1.24 -32.93
N ALA A 249 3.42 -1.48 -33.89
CA ALA A 249 3.30 -2.62 -34.81
C ALA A 249 3.37 -3.99 -34.09
N ALA A 250 3.91 -4.03 -32.87
CA ALA A 250 3.96 -5.22 -32.02
C ALA A 250 2.66 -5.45 -31.22
N LEU A 251 1.74 -4.48 -31.20
CA LEU A 251 0.49 -4.56 -30.47
C LEU A 251 -0.63 -5.22 -31.30
N PRO A 252 -1.67 -5.77 -30.63
CA PRO A 252 -2.86 -6.29 -31.31
C PRO A 252 -3.55 -5.24 -32.19
N GLU A 253 -3.72 -4.02 -31.66
CA GLU A 253 -4.21 -2.84 -32.38
C GLU A 253 -3.02 -2.03 -32.92
N LYS A 254 -2.54 -2.43 -34.10
CA LYS A 254 -1.21 -2.09 -34.66
C LYS A 254 -0.92 -0.60 -34.87
N THR A 255 -1.89 0.29 -34.67
CA THR A 255 -1.80 1.71 -35.02
C THR A 255 -2.31 2.65 -33.93
N ALA A 256 -2.80 2.13 -32.81
CA ALA A 256 -3.36 2.94 -31.73
C ALA A 256 -2.58 2.72 -30.43
N PHE A 257 -2.33 3.81 -29.71
CA PHE A 257 -1.85 3.74 -28.35
C PHE A 257 -2.97 3.22 -27.45
N PRO A 258 -2.73 2.17 -26.63
CA PRO A 258 -3.74 1.66 -25.70
C PRO A 258 -4.19 2.72 -24.69
N ALA A 259 -5.46 2.70 -24.29
CA ALA A 259 -5.92 3.55 -23.21
C ALA A 259 -5.23 3.16 -21.88
N THR A 260 -4.40 4.04 -21.33
CA THR A 260 -3.63 3.79 -20.11
C THR A 260 -3.04 5.09 -19.55
N THR A 261 -2.32 5.04 -18.43
CA THR A 261 -1.59 6.20 -17.92
C THR A 261 -0.29 6.39 -18.67
N TYR A 262 -0.10 7.59 -19.20
CA TYR A 262 1.12 8.05 -19.84
C TYR A 262 1.84 9.08 -18.99
N GLY A 263 3.15 9.14 -19.16
CA GLY A 263 3.97 10.21 -18.65
C GLY A 263 5.13 10.51 -19.57
N PHE A 264 5.82 11.59 -19.26
CA PHE A 264 6.86 12.16 -20.09
C PHE A 264 8.01 12.60 -19.19
N SER A 265 9.26 12.36 -19.59
CA SER A 265 10.41 12.92 -18.88
C SER A 265 11.34 13.69 -19.79
N VAL A 266 11.94 14.75 -19.24
CA VAL A 266 12.95 15.58 -19.91
C VAL A 266 14.16 15.70 -19.01
N VAL A 267 15.33 15.54 -19.59
CA VAL A 267 16.62 15.62 -18.90
C VAL A 267 17.33 16.89 -19.33
N TYR A 268 17.72 17.74 -18.37
CA TYR A 268 18.51 18.95 -18.64
C TYR A 268 19.91 18.81 -18.04
N ARG A 269 20.94 19.16 -18.82
CA ARG A 269 22.32 19.22 -18.35
C ARG A 269 22.68 20.65 -17.90
N PRO A 270 23.46 20.82 -16.83
CA PRO A 270 24.07 22.11 -16.52
C PRO A 270 24.87 22.64 -17.71
N SER A 271 24.72 23.92 -18.07
CA SER A 271 25.51 24.58 -19.11
C SER A 271 26.27 25.75 -18.51
N ALA A 272 27.59 25.74 -18.62
CA ALA A 272 28.45 26.83 -18.14
C ALA A 272 28.42 28.09 -19.03
N ARG A 273 27.76 28.04 -20.21
CA ARG A 273 27.88 29.08 -21.25
C ARG A 273 26.56 29.65 -21.77
N SER A 274 25.41 29.17 -21.30
CA SER A 274 24.09 29.60 -21.81
C SER A 274 23.07 29.67 -20.69
N GLN A 275 22.30 30.76 -20.64
CA GLN A 275 21.10 30.88 -19.80
C GLN A 275 19.94 30.01 -20.31
N THR A 276 20.05 29.44 -21.51
CA THR A 276 19.08 28.49 -22.07
C THR A 276 19.62 27.06 -21.94
N HIS A 277 18.94 26.24 -21.14
CA HIS A 277 19.27 24.81 -20.99
C HIS A 277 18.58 24.02 -22.10
N GLN A 278 19.38 23.40 -22.97
CA GLN A 278 18.84 22.47 -23.96
C GLN A 278 18.61 21.08 -23.33
N PRO A 279 17.53 20.39 -23.76
CA PRO A 279 17.24 19.04 -23.30
C PRO A 279 18.26 18.02 -23.86
N ASP A 280 18.81 17.19 -22.98
CA ASP A 280 19.80 16.15 -23.30
C ASP A 280 19.13 14.84 -23.73
N SER A 281 17.96 14.53 -23.17
CA SER A 281 17.14 13.39 -23.58
C SER A 281 15.68 13.57 -23.17
N VAL A 282 14.82 12.84 -23.87
CA VAL A 282 13.38 12.82 -23.67
C VAL A 282 12.91 11.37 -23.61
N SER A 283 11.97 11.07 -22.72
CA SER A 283 11.31 9.76 -22.67
C SER A 283 9.80 9.90 -22.61
N LEU A 284 9.09 9.12 -23.43
CA LEU A 284 7.67 8.81 -23.21
C LEU A 284 7.61 7.51 -22.39
N PHE A 285 6.81 7.46 -21.34
CA PHE A 285 6.61 6.24 -20.57
C PHE A 285 5.14 5.94 -20.31
N THR A 286 4.82 4.67 -20.08
CA THR A 286 3.45 4.17 -19.92
C THR A 286 3.38 3.01 -18.96
N LEU A 287 2.24 2.85 -18.27
CA LEU A 287 2.02 1.68 -17.41
C LEU A 287 1.95 0.40 -18.26
N ALA A 288 2.86 -0.52 -17.97
CA ALA A 288 3.03 -1.77 -18.71
C ALA A 288 1.76 -2.64 -18.75
N PRO A 289 0.92 -2.75 -17.69
CA PRO A 289 -0.32 -3.55 -17.77
C PRO A 289 -1.31 -3.07 -18.84
N GLY A 290 -1.39 -1.76 -19.08
CA GLY A 290 -2.23 -1.22 -20.16
C GLY A 290 -1.65 -1.48 -21.56
N PHE A 291 -0.32 -1.59 -21.66
CA PHE A 291 0.38 -1.74 -22.93
C PHE A 291 0.64 -3.21 -23.33
N LEU A 292 1.01 -4.05 -22.37
CA LEU A 292 1.30 -5.49 -22.55
C LEU A 292 0.11 -6.37 -22.15
N GLY A 293 -0.86 -5.86 -21.40
CA GLY A 293 -1.92 -6.65 -20.79
C GLY A 293 -1.49 -7.25 -19.45
N GLY A 294 -2.21 -8.29 -19.01
CA GLY A 294 -1.97 -8.93 -17.71
C GLY A 294 -0.59 -9.59 -17.57
N VAL A 295 -0.28 -10.02 -16.35
CA VAL A 295 1.03 -10.59 -15.96
C VAL A 295 1.46 -11.77 -16.82
N ALA A 296 0.55 -12.69 -17.14
CA ALA A 296 0.88 -13.93 -17.84
C ALA A 296 1.52 -13.70 -19.23
N PRO A 297 0.91 -12.91 -20.15
CA PRO A 297 1.52 -12.65 -21.46
C PRO A 297 2.61 -11.57 -21.47
N ALA A 298 2.86 -10.86 -20.37
CA ALA A 298 3.65 -9.64 -20.37
C ALA A 298 5.11 -9.86 -20.83
N ALA A 299 5.74 -10.96 -20.38
CA ALA A 299 7.13 -11.26 -20.72
C ALA A 299 7.34 -11.53 -22.22
N GLU A 300 6.48 -12.37 -22.81
CA GLU A 300 6.52 -12.72 -24.24
C GLU A 300 6.27 -11.48 -25.11
N LYS A 301 5.29 -10.66 -24.74
CA LYS A 301 5.00 -9.40 -25.47
C LYS A 301 6.13 -8.39 -25.35
N MET A 302 6.78 -8.31 -24.18
CA MET A 302 7.96 -7.46 -24.01
C MET A 302 9.12 -7.93 -24.88
N GLU A 303 9.35 -9.24 -24.97
CA GLU A 303 10.37 -9.82 -25.86
C GLU A 303 10.06 -9.52 -27.34
N ALA A 304 8.81 -9.70 -27.76
CA ALA A 304 8.36 -9.36 -29.11
C ALA A 304 8.54 -7.87 -29.43
N LEU A 305 8.18 -6.98 -28.49
CA LEU A 305 8.38 -5.53 -28.61
C LEU A 305 9.85 -5.19 -28.84
N LEU A 306 10.75 -5.76 -28.03
CA LEU A 306 12.18 -5.50 -28.10
C LEU A 306 12.78 -6.04 -29.40
N HIS A 307 12.32 -7.20 -29.86
CA HIS A 307 12.73 -7.77 -31.14
C HIS A 307 12.31 -6.87 -32.32
N GLN A 308 11.05 -6.42 -32.36
CA GLN A 308 10.57 -5.55 -33.44
C GLN A 308 11.22 -4.16 -33.42
N ALA A 309 11.45 -3.60 -32.24
CA ALA A 309 12.12 -2.31 -32.10
C ALA A 309 13.61 -2.37 -32.45
N GLY A 310 14.24 -3.53 -32.28
CA GLY A 310 15.68 -3.79 -32.43
C GLY A 310 16.13 -4.30 -33.81
N ALA A 311 15.29 -4.34 -34.84
CA ALA A 311 15.60 -4.89 -36.17
C ALA A 311 16.76 -4.19 -36.96
N GLY A 312 17.55 -3.32 -36.31
CA GLY A 312 18.82 -2.76 -36.83
C GLY A 312 20.01 -2.84 -35.85
N ASN A 313 19.83 -3.40 -34.65
CA ASN A 313 20.88 -3.59 -33.64
C ASN A 313 20.66 -4.94 -32.94
N THR A 314 21.46 -5.94 -33.29
CA THR A 314 21.40 -7.33 -32.79
C THR A 314 21.76 -7.51 -31.31
N GLN A 315 21.91 -6.44 -30.52
CA GLN A 315 22.04 -6.56 -29.08
C GLN A 315 20.66 -6.59 -28.44
N GLY A 316 20.10 -7.80 -28.30
CA GLY A 316 18.91 -8.05 -27.49
C GLY A 316 19.10 -7.58 -26.04
N THR A 317 18.04 -7.65 -25.22
CA THR A 317 18.16 -7.34 -23.80
C THR A 317 18.56 -8.61 -23.04
N PRO A 318 19.86 -8.87 -22.79
CA PRO A 318 20.32 -10.14 -22.22
C PRO A 318 19.72 -10.40 -20.83
N LEU A 319 19.38 -9.33 -20.10
CA LEU A 319 18.74 -9.43 -18.79
C LEU A 319 17.34 -10.05 -18.88
N LEU A 320 16.47 -9.58 -19.78
CA LEU A 320 15.11 -10.12 -19.90
C LEU A 320 15.15 -11.61 -20.26
N HIS A 321 15.99 -12.00 -21.23
CA HIS A 321 16.17 -13.41 -21.59
C HIS A 321 16.73 -14.25 -20.43
N HIS A 322 17.58 -13.67 -19.58
CA HIS A 322 18.07 -14.33 -18.39
C HIS A 322 16.94 -14.56 -17.36
N LEU A 323 16.13 -13.52 -17.09
CA LEU A 323 15.01 -13.59 -16.15
C LEU A 323 13.91 -14.57 -16.61
N ILE A 324 13.57 -14.57 -17.91
CA ILE A 324 12.59 -15.50 -18.50
C ILE A 324 13.09 -16.94 -18.40
N ARG A 325 14.34 -17.22 -18.78
CA ARG A 325 14.92 -18.57 -18.68
C ARG A 325 14.94 -19.10 -17.24
N ARG A 326 15.09 -18.21 -16.27
CA ARG A 326 15.04 -18.52 -14.83
C ARG A 326 13.63 -18.63 -14.27
N GLN A 327 12.60 -18.39 -15.09
CA GLN A 327 11.19 -18.42 -14.71
C GLN A 327 10.91 -17.54 -13.48
N VAL A 328 11.59 -16.40 -13.39
CA VAL A 328 11.38 -15.47 -12.27
C VAL A 328 9.97 -14.86 -12.39
N PRO A 329 9.12 -14.95 -11.34
CA PRO A 329 7.80 -14.32 -11.39
C PRO A 329 7.93 -12.79 -11.30
N LEU A 330 7.72 -12.11 -12.42
CA LEU A 330 7.83 -10.65 -12.55
C LEU A 330 6.45 -9.99 -12.65
N GLN A 331 6.37 -8.77 -12.13
CA GLN A 331 5.36 -7.79 -12.53
C GLN A 331 6.08 -6.72 -13.36
N PHE A 332 5.66 -6.51 -14.61
CA PHE A 332 6.09 -5.34 -15.38
C PHE A 332 5.27 -4.12 -14.95
N ASN A 333 5.92 -3.00 -14.68
CA ASN A 333 5.27 -1.80 -14.15
C ASN A 333 5.20 -0.70 -15.21
N VAL A 334 6.32 -0.34 -15.83
CA VAL A 334 6.44 0.76 -16.78
C VAL A 334 7.25 0.34 -18.01
N ILE A 335 6.87 0.86 -19.17
CA ILE A 335 7.68 0.83 -20.40
C ILE A 335 8.03 2.26 -20.76
N GLY A 336 9.30 2.51 -21.09
CA GLY A 336 9.77 3.79 -21.57
C GLY A 336 10.32 3.71 -22.99
N PHE A 337 10.10 4.77 -23.77
CA PHE A 337 10.64 4.99 -25.10
C PHE A 337 11.42 6.29 -25.07
N ALA A 338 12.73 6.22 -25.24
CA ALA A 338 13.63 7.35 -25.06
C ALA A 338 14.35 7.71 -26.35
N VAL A 339 14.68 8.99 -26.48
CA VAL A 339 15.59 9.54 -27.50
C VAL A 339 16.54 10.54 -26.83
N ASP A 340 17.82 10.49 -27.17
CA ASP A 340 18.81 11.48 -26.70
C ASP A 340 19.11 12.57 -27.74
N ALA A 341 19.89 13.57 -27.34
CA ALA A 341 20.28 14.68 -28.21
C ALA A 341 21.06 14.25 -29.47
N ALA A 342 21.65 13.04 -29.48
CA ALA A 342 22.32 12.47 -30.64
C ALA A 342 21.36 11.66 -31.55
N GLY A 343 20.06 11.61 -31.22
CA GLY A 343 19.05 10.85 -31.95
C GLY A 343 19.08 9.34 -31.68
N ARG A 344 19.86 8.88 -30.68
CA ARG A 344 19.86 7.46 -30.30
C ARG A 344 18.60 7.15 -29.54
N THR A 345 17.92 6.09 -29.94
CA THR A 345 16.64 5.67 -29.36
C THR A 345 16.78 4.39 -28.55
N GLY A 346 15.95 4.21 -27.53
CA GLY A 346 15.82 2.90 -26.90
C GLY A 346 14.58 2.71 -26.06
N ILE A 347 14.43 1.46 -25.62
CA ILE A 347 13.31 1.03 -24.79
C ILE A 347 13.84 0.71 -23.40
N SER A 348 13.16 1.20 -22.38
CA SER A 348 13.32 0.74 -21.00
C SER A 348 12.09 -0.04 -20.56
N TYR A 349 12.31 -1.01 -19.67
CA TYR A 349 11.25 -1.74 -19.01
C TYR A 349 11.57 -1.82 -17.53
N THR A 350 10.56 -1.53 -16.71
CA THR A 350 10.64 -1.59 -15.27
C THR A 350 9.81 -2.77 -14.75
N PHE A 351 10.32 -3.43 -13.72
CA PHE A 351 9.69 -4.61 -13.16
C PHE A 351 9.97 -4.75 -11.67
N SER A 352 9.05 -5.40 -10.97
CA SER A 352 9.10 -5.70 -9.55
C SER A 352 8.85 -7.20 -9.30
N PRO A 353 9.20 -7.73 -8.11
CA PRO A 353 8.73 -9.06 -7.70
C PRO A 353 7.20 -9.11 -7.69
N GLN A 354 6.62 -10.26 -8.06
CA GLN A 354 5.20 -10.54 -7.79
C GLN A 354 4.94 -10.69 -6.29
N GLN A 355 3.75 -10.26 -5.85
CA GLN A 355 3.37 -10.17 -4.43
C GLN A 355 2.09 -10.95 -4.09
N SER A 356 1.82 -12.00 -4.85
CA SER A 356 0.71 -12.92 -4.61
C SER A 356 1.05 -14.01 -3.57
N VAL A 357 2.34 -14.30 -3.39
CA VAL A 357 2.84 -15.36 -2.49
C VAL A 357 3.98 -14.80 -1.64
N PHE A 358 3.97 -15.16 -0.37
CA PHE A 358 4.94 -14.70 0.62
C PHE A 358 5.60 -15.88 1.35
N ASN A 359 6.89 -15.74 1.63
CA ASN A 359 7.64 -16.63 2.51
C ASN A 359 7.67 -16.06 3.92
N GLU A 360 7.49 -16.92 4.92
CA GLU A 360 7.64 -16.58 6.33
C GLU A 360 9.11 -16.48 6.73
N VAL A 361 9.43 -15.47 7.53
CA VAL A 361 10.77 -15.24 8.09
C VAL A 361 10.65 -15.10 9.60
N ASN A 362 11.29 -16.00 10.34
CA ASN A 362 11.34 -15.93 11.79
C ASN A 362 12.18 -14.74 12.23
N LEU A 363 11.57 -13.84 13.01
CA LEU A 363 12.26 -12.74 13.65
C LEU A 363 12.58 -13.10 15.09
N LYS A 364 13.80 -12.76 15.52
CA LYS A 364 14.10 -12.73 16.95
C LYS A 364 13.23 -11.65 17.57
N ALA A 365 12.39 -12.03 18.53
CA ALA A 365 11.52 -11.11 19.23
C ALA A 365 12.35 -9.92 19.77
N PRO A 366 12.07 -8.67 19.36
CA PRO A 366 12.67 -7.53 20.03
C PRO A 366 12.27 -7.57 21.50
N ARG A 367 13.23 -7.43 22.42
CA ARG A 367 12.92 -7.33 23.85
C ARG A 367 11.94 -6.17 24.03
N PRO A 368 10.78 -6.37 24.69
CA PRO A 368 9.86 -5.27 24.94
C PRO A 368 10.62 -4.17 25.68
N SER A 369 10.71 -2.97 25.08
CA SER A 369 11.29 -1.84 25.78
C SER A 369 10.31 -1.43 26.89
N ALA A 370 10.74 -1.62 28.15
CA ALA A 370 9.91 -1.42 29.33
C ALA A 370 9.62 0.07 29.65
N LYS A 371 9.67 0.96 28.67
CA LYS A 371 9.55 2.41 28.87
C LYS A 371 8.61 3.05 27.87
N SER A 372 7.32 2.81 28.07
CA SER A 372 6.30 3.77 27.66
C SER A 372 5.34 3.96 28.83
N THR A 373 5.59 5.00 29.62
CA THR A 373 4.55 5.58 30.49
C THR A 373 3.56 6.25 29.56
N GLY A 374 2.63 5.47 29.00
CA GLY A 374 1.54 5.99 28.19
C GLY A 374 0.77 7.08 28.97
N ALA A 375 0.22 8.05 28.26
CA ALA A 375 -0.66 9.04 28.86
C ALA A 375 -1.78 8.34 29.65
N PRO A 376 -2.24 8.91 30.78
CA PRO A 376 -3.40 8.38 31.51
C PRO A 376 -4.60 8.16 30.58
N LEU A 377 -5.41 7.12 30.83
CA LEU A 377 -6.55 6.74 29.99
C LEU A 377 -7.48 7.93 29.66
N THR A 378 -7.75 8.79 30.64
CA THR A 378 -8.58 10.00 30.48
C THR A 378 -7.97 11.02 29.53
N THR A 379 -6.64 11.20 29.57
CA THR A 379 -5.92 12.05 28.63
C THR A 379 -5.96 11.46 27.22
N LEU A 380 -5.82 10.14 27.09
CA LEU A 380 -5.91 9.46 25.79
C LEU A 380 -7.31 9.62 25.19
N LEU A 381 -8.36 9.35 25.96
CA LEU A 381 -9.76 9.53 25.54
C LEU A 381 -10.02 10.95 25.03
N ARG A 382 -9.59 11.96 25.80
CA ARG A 382 -9.73 13.38 25.41
C ARG A 382 -8.98 13.74 24.12
N GLN A 383 -7.80 13.16 23.91
CA GLN A 383 -6.96 13.47 22.76
C GLN A 383 -7.37 12.73 21.47
N GLN A 384 -8.09 11.62 21.58
CA GLN A 384 -8.34 10.72 20.44
C GLN A 384 -9.81 10.70 19.99
N GLN A 385 -10.76 11.08 20.84
CA GLN A 385 -12.17 11.22 20.43
C GLN A 385 -12.37 12.54 19.69
N GLN A 386 -12.99 12.46 18.51
CA GLN A 386 -13.28 13.59 17.65
C GLN A 386 -14.59 14.27 18.06
N ALA A 387 -14.84 15.47 17.51
CA ALA A 387 -16.05 16.24 17.78
C ALA A 387 -17.33 15.48 17.37
N SER A 388 -17.23 14.61 16.36
CA SER A 388 -18.31 13.73 15.89
C SER A 388 -18.76 12.67 16.91
N GLY A 389 -17.92 12.39 17.93
CA GLY A 389 -18.05 11.26 18.85
C GLY A 389 -17.23 10.03 18.45
N ALA A 390 -16.77 9.97 17.20
CA ALA A 390 -15.92 8.90 16.69
C ALA A 390 -14.50 8.92 17.29
N PHE A 391 -13.78 7.81 17.19
CA PHE A 391 -12.35 7.77 17.50
C PHE A 391 -11.51 7.88 16.23
N ALA A 392 -10.44 8.68 16.30
CA ALA A 392 -9.62 9.02 15.14
C ALA A 392 -9.05 7.80 14.42
N SER A 393 -9.16 7.82 13.09
CA SER A 393 -8.47 6.92 12.19
C SER A 393 -7.93 7.69 10.98
N MET A 394 -7.07 7.04 10.21
CA MET A 394 -6.48 7.60 8.99
C MET A 394 -6.70 6.62 7.86
N VAL A 395 -7.04 7.14 6.68
CA VAL A 395 -7.11 6.34 5.44
C VAL A 395 -6.05 6.83 4.47
N ARG A 396 -5.31 5.89 3.89
CA ARG A 396 -4.50 6.12 2.71
C ARG A 396 -5.31 5.74 1.49
N THR A 397 -5.43 6.67 0.54
CA THR A 397 -6.16 6.43 -0.72
C THR A 397 -5.21 5.94 -1.83
N PRO A 398 -5.72 5.47 -2.99
CA PRO A 398 -4.90 4.90 -4.06
C PRO A 398 -3.84 5.87 -4.61
N ASP A 399 -4.06 7.17 -4.47
CA ASP A 399 -3.09 8.19 -4.89
C ASP A 399 -1.94 8.40 -3.88
N GLY A 400 -1.93 7.65 -2.78
CA GLY A 400 -0.93 7.68 -1.73
C GLY A 400 -1.15 8.71 -0.62
N ARG A 401 -2.14 9.60 -0.73
CA ARG A 401 -2.44 10.60 0.30
C ARG A 401 -3.15 10.01 1.49
N TRP A 402 -2.89 10.62 2.65
CA TRP A 402 -3.56 10.33 3.90
C TRP A 402 -4.65 11.35 4.21
N TYR A 403 -5.80 10.86 4.66
CA TYR A 403 -6.92 11.66 5.12
C TYR A 403 -7.35 11.21 6.51
N GLN A 404 -7.72 12.18 7.34
CA GLN A 404 -8.39 11.87 8.60
C GLN A 404 -9.77 11.26 8.30
N ASP A 405 -10.13 10.24 9.06
CA ASP A 405 -11.39 9.53 8.90
C ASP A 405 -12.04 9.20 10.25
N ASP A 406 -13.34 9.49 10.34
CA ASP A 406 -14.18 9.28 11.50
C ASP A 406 -15.17 8.16 11.18
N ASN A 407 -14.77 6.89 11.29
CA ASN A 407 -15.63 5.75 10.93
C ASN A 407 -16.16 4.96 12.13
N ALA A 408 -17.26 4.24 11.86
CA ALA A 408 -17.98 3.42 12.81
C ALA A 408 -17.14 2.24 13.29
N PHE A 409 -16.40 1.60 12.40
CA PHE A 409 -15.69 0.37 12.72
C PHE A 409 -14.56 0.58 13.75
N VAL A 410 -13.70 1.60 13.57
CA VAL A 410 -12.65 1.95 14.55
C VAL A 410 -13.26 2.37 15.87
N THR A 411 -14.32 3.18 15.81
CA THR A 411 -15.04 3.66 16.99
C THR A 411 -15.59 2.49 17.81
N ALA A 412 -16.27 1.56 17.14
CA ALA A 412 -16.82 0.37 17.76
C ALA A 412 -15.74 -0.52 18.38
N GLN A 413 -14.62 -0.73 17.67
CA GLN A 413 -13.50 -1.49 18.21
C GLN A 413 -12.83 -0.84 19.42
N VAL A 414 -12.70 0.49 19.46
CA VAL A 414 -12.23 1.20 20.67
C VAL A 414 -13.20 0.95 21.82
N VAL A 415 -14.52 1.10 21.59
CA VAL A 415 -15.54 0.87 22.63
C VAL A 415 -15.50 -0.56 23.18
N ARG A 416 -15.18 -1.57 22.37
CA ARG A 416 -14.97 -2.96 22.84
C ARG A 416 -13.83 -3.11 23.86
N THR A 417 -12.85 -2.21 23.85
CA THR A 417 -11.71 -2.23 24.80
C THR A 417 -11.99 -1.52 26.13
N LEU A 418 -13.14 -0.84 26.25
CA LEU A 418 -13.48 -0.01 27.40
C LEU A 418 -14.56 -0.68 28.26
N ASP A 419 -14.39 -0.55 29.57
CA ASP A 419 -15.43 -0.85 30.55
C ASP A 419 -16.26 0.40 30.83
N TYR A 420 -17.54 0.23 31.18
CA TYR A 420 -18.41 1.35 31.54
C TYR A 420 -18.13 1.79 32.98
N ALA A 421 -17.26 2.78 33.15
CA ALA A 421 -16.86 3.34 34.43
C ALA A 421 -17.02 4.88 34.41
N PRO A 422 -17.06 5.57 35.55
CA PRO A 422 -17.24 7.03 35.60
C PRO A 422 -16.27 7.81 34.70
N GLU A 423 -15.03 7.35 34.57
CA GLU A 423 -13.98 7.96 33.76
C GLU A 423 -14.11 7.72 32.23
N THR A 424 -14.87 6.70 31.81
CA THR A 424 -15.05 6.31 30.40
C THR A 424 -16.47 6.57 29.89
N ALA A 425 -17.47 6.61 30.77
CA ALA A 425 -18.91 6.64 30.42
C ALA A 425 -19.25 7.75 29.42
N GLY A 426 -18.84 9.00 29.69
CA GLY A 426 -19.14 10.12 28.78
C GLY A 426 -18.48 10.01 27.41
N TYR A 427 -17.38 9.28 27.26
CA TYR A 427 -16.76 9.00 25.96
C TYR A 427 -17.46 7.85 25.25
N ILE A 428 -17.86 6.81 25.99
CA ILE A 428 -18.65 5.70 25.46
C ILE A 428 -20.00 6.20 24.96
N ASP A 429 -20.71 7.04 25.71
CA ASP A 429 -22.00 7.60 25.30
C ASP A 429 -21.91 8.35 23.98
N LYS A 430 -20.92 9.23 23.83
CA LYS A 430 -20.69 9.97 22.58
C LYS A 430 -20.35 9.05 21.41
N ALA A 431 -19.57 8.00 21.66
CA ALA A 431 -19.25 7.01 20.64
C ALA A 431 -20.51 6.23 20.22
N LEU A 432 -21.35 5.82 21.18
CA LEU A 432 -22.62 5.14 20.88
C LEU A 432 -23.58 6.04 20.10
N ASP A 433 -23.65 7.33 20.43
CA ASP A 433 -24.44 8.31 19.66
C ASP A 433 -23.95 8.42 18.21
N PHE A 434 -22.62 8.44 18.01
CA PHE A 434 -22.03 8.39 16.67
C PHE A 434 -22.42 7.09 15.93
N LEU A 435 -22.31 5.93 16.58
CA LEU A 435 -22.66 4.64 15.98
C LEU A 435 -24.16 4.52 15.63
N MET A 436 -25.05 5.09 16.45
CA MET A 436 -26.49 5.14 16.13
C MET A 436 -26.77 5.94 14.85
N ARG A 437 -26.05 7.04 14.63
CA ARG A 437 -26.18 7.84 13.40
C ARG A 437 -25.68 7.11 12.15
N CYS A 438 -24.88 6.06 12.29
CA CYS A 438 -24.43 5.23 11.19
C CYS A 438 -25.51 4.30 10.62
N GLN A 439 -26.71 4.31 11.20
CA GLN A 439 -27.85 3.57 10.67
C GLN A 439 -28.36 4.23 9.37
N VAL A 440 -28.33 3.50 8.26
CA VAL A 440 -28.88 3.99 6.97
C VAL A 440 -30.31 3.57 6.75
N SER A 441 -30.69 2.42 7.29
CA SER A 441 -32.06 1.90 7.29
C SER A 441 -32.20 0.88 8.42
N GLU A 442 -33.42 0.41 8.64
CA GLU A 442 -33.68 -0.56 9.70
C GLU A 442 -32.82 -1.82 9.52
N GLY A 443 -32.06 -2.19 10.57
CA GLY A 443 -31.16 -3.34 10.55
C GLY A 443 -29.91 -3.21 9.66
N HIS A 444 -29.59 -2.01 9.15
CA HIS A 444 -28.43 -1.77 8.30
C HIS A 444 -27.60 -0.60 8.82
N PHE A 445 -26.34 -0.86 9.16
CA PHE A 445 -25.37 0.16 9.52
C PHE A 445 -24.25 0.25 8.49
N SER A 446 -23.76 1.45 8.26
CA SER A 446 -22.66 1.74 7.34
C SER A 446 -21.43 2.28 8.07
N PHE A 447 -20.35 2.36 7.31
CA PHE A 447 -19.05 2.83 7.76
C PHE A 447 -19.05 4.27 8.32
N TRP A 448 -19.97 5.12 7.82
CA TRP A 448 -20.18 6.50 8.26
C TRP A 448 -21.68 6.81 8.42
N PRO A 449 -22.05 7.84 9.19
CA PRO A 449 -23.38 8.43 9.15
C PRO A 449 -23.75 8.93 7.73
N PRO A 450 -25.04 8.83 7.31
CA PRO A 450 -25.48 9.33 6.00
C PRO A 450 -25.17 10.80 5.75
N ASP A 451 -25.20 11.62 6.81
CA ASP A 451 -24.96 13.06 6.79
C ASP A 451 -23.46 13.43 6.94
N ALA A 452 -22.58 12.45 7.08
CA ALA A 452 -21.15 12.65 7.33
C ALA A 452 -20.25 11.86 6.37
N HIS A 453 -20.68 11.71 5.11
CA HIS A 453 -19.88 11.08 4.06
C HIS A 453 -18.55 11.82 3.85
N PRO A 454 -17.40 11.13 3.83
CA PRO A 454 -16.10 11.78 3.70
C PRO A 454 -15.89 12.43 2.32
N ALA A 455 -15.50 13.71 2.32
CA ALA A 455 -15.23 14.45 1.09
C ALA A 455 -14.15 13.82 0.19
N TRP A 456 -13.18 13.11 0.76
CA TRP A 456 -12.11 12.45 0.00
C TRP A 456 -12.60 11.25 -0.82
N MET A 457 -13.78 10.71 -0.52
CA MET A 457 -14.37 9.57 -1.24
C MET A 457 -15.24 10.03 -2.43
N GLY A 458 -15.51 11.33 -2.53
CA GLY A 458 -16.29 11.92 -3.62
C GLY A 458 -17.73 11.42 -3.60
N GLU A 459 -18.17 10.85 -4.72
CA GLU A 459 -19.52 10.28 -4.86
C GLU A 459 -19.56 8.76 -4.59
N GLN A 460 -18.41 8.14 -4.37
CA GLN A 460 -18.36 6.70 -4.10
C GLN A 460 -18.91 6.42 -2.70
N THR A 461 -19.78 5.43 -2.55
CA THR A 461 -20.33 5.06 -1.25
C THR A 461 -19.96 3.62 -0.89
N ILE A 462 -19.76 3.37 0.40
CA ILE A 462 -19.65 2.01 0.95
C ILE A 462 -21.05 1.61 1.40
N VAL A 463 -21.59 0.57 0.77
CA VAL A 463 -22.89 0.03 1.17
C VAL A 463 -22.78 -0.62 2.55
N PRO A 464 -23.89 -0.70 3.31
CA PRO A 464 -23.92 -1.47 4.55
C PRO A 464 -23.39 -2.88 4.35
N ASP A 465 -22.73 -3.37 5.39
CA ASP A 465 -22.15 -4.70 5.41
C ASP A 465 -22.51 -5.41 6.73
N ILE A 466 -22.28 -6.71 6.74
CA ILE A 466 -22.56 -7.57 7.91
C ILE A 466 -21.60 -7.24 9.06
N ASP A 467 -20.41 -6.70 8.77
CA ASP A 467 -19.37 -6.45 9.75
C ASP A 467 -19.75 -5.28 10.66
N ASP A 468 -19.97 -4.11 10.05
CA ASP A 468 -20.44 -2.89 10.68
C ASP A 468 -21.78 -3.13 11.39
N THR A 469 -22.72 -3.77 10.69
CA THR A 469 -24.04 -4.06 11.24
C THR A 469 -23.94 -4.95 12.48
N ALA A 470 -23.11 -6.00 12.46
CA ALA A 470 -22.97 -6.90 13.58
C ALA A 470 -22.28 -6.23 14.78
N ILE A 471 -21.15 -5.54 14.55
CA ILE A 471 -20.38 -4.92 15.63
C ILE A 471 -21.14 -3.76 16.28
N ILE A 472 -21.82 -2.93 15.49
CA ILE A 472 -22.58 -1.79 16.00
C ILE A 472 -23.79 -2.27 16.79
N THR A 473 -24.55 -3.21 16.24
CA THR A 473 -25.73 -3.78 16.94
C THR A 473 -25.34 -4.44 18.26
N GLU A 474 -24.21 -5.16 18.29
CA GLU A 474 -23.71 -5.77 19.52
C GLU A 474 -23.42 -4.74 20.60
N LEU A 475 -22.75 -3.64 20.24
CA LEU A 475 -22.40 -2.59 21.20
C LEU A 475 -23.62 -1.80 21.67
N LEU A 476 -24.50 -1.40 20.75
CA LEU A 476 -25.73 -0.71 21.11
C LEU A 476 -26.58 -1.56 22.06
N TYR A 477 -26.63 -2.88 21.86
CA TYR A 477 -27.33 -3.78 22.76
C TYR A 477 -26.59 -3.96 24.10
N LYS A 478 -25.26 -4.18 24.07
CA LYS A 478 -24.41 -4.33 25.27
C LYS A 478 -24.58 -3.16 26.24
N PHE A 479 -24.67 -1.93 25.73
CA PHE A 479 -24.82 -0.71 26.53
C PHE A 479 -26.28 -0.23 26.66
N GLY A 480 -27.26 -1.05 26.27
CA GLY A 480 -28.69 -0.76 26.49
C GLY A 480 -29.26 0.40 25.66
N ARG A 481 -28.61 0.78 24.56
CA ARG A 481 -29.12 1.80 23.61
C ARG A 481 -30.25 1.28 22.73
N ILE A 482 -30.28 -0.03 22.46
CA ILE A 482 -31.37 -0.71 21.72
C ILE A 482 -31.90 -1.89 22.52
N CYS A 483 -33.16 -2.25 22.28
CA CYS A 483 -33.81 -3.37 22.96
C CYS A 483 -33.63 -4.70 22.21
N ALA A 484 -33.98 -5.80 22.89
CA ALA A 484 -33.92 -7.15 22.31
C ALA A 484 -34.77 -7.31 21.03
N GLY A 485 -35.86 -6.55 20.91
CA GLY A 485 -36.70 -6.55 19.70
C GLY A 485 -35.97 -5.99 18.48
N THR A 486 -35.27 -4.87 18.63
CA THR A 486 -34.43 -4.30 17.57
C THR A 486 -33.32 -5.25 17.15
N VAL A 487 -32.66 -5.90 18.11
CA VAL A 487 -31.62 -6.91 17.78
C VAL A 487 -32.21 -8.07 16.98
N ARG A 488 -33.37 -8.58 17.38
CA ARG A 488 -34.08 -9.64 16.64
C ARG A 488 -34.36 -9.22 15.20
N GLN A 489 -34.83 -7.99 15.01
CA GLN A 489 -35.13 -7.46 13.69
C GLN A 489 -33.88 -7.30 12.84
N THR A 490 -32.79 -6.75 13.38
CA THR A 490 -31.50 -6.70 12.68
C THR A 490 -31.04 -8.09 12.25
N LEU A 491 -31.13 -9.09 13.14
CA LEU A 491 -30.79 -10.48 12.79
C LEU A 491 -31.68 -11.04 11.66
N MET A 492 -32.97 -10.68 11.63
CA MET A 492 -33.86 -11.05 10.54
C MET A 492 -33.43 -10.42 9.20
N HIS A 493 -32.99 -9.15 9.20
CA HIS A 493 -32.44 -8.51 8.00
C HIS A 493 -31.13 -9.18 7.56
N MET A 494 -30.21 -9.45 8.50
CA MET A 494 -28.95 -10.15 8.22
C MET A 494 -29.17 -11.54 7.59
N ASN A 495 -30.22 -12.26 8.00
CA ASN A 495 -30.54 -13.58 7.43
C ASN A 495 -30.80 -13.55 5.91
N GLY A 496 -31.21 -12.40 5.36
CA GLY A 496 -31.38 -12.22 3.91
C GLY A 496 -30.06 -12.26 3.12
N TYR A 497 -28.92 -12.18 3.80
CA TYR A 497 -27.58 -12.16 3.21
C TYR A 497 -26.76 -13.40 3.57
N GLN A 498 -27.46 -14.51 3.86
CA GLN A 498 -26.83 -15.79 4.10
C GLN A 498 -26.52 -16.53 2.81
N LEU A 499 -25.37 -17.20 2.79
CA LEU A 499 -24.97 -18.07 1.70
C LEU A 499 -25.88 -19.30 1.64
N GLU A 500 -26.69 -19.39 0.60
CA GLU A 500 -27.68 -20.46 0.46
C GLU A 500 -27.05 -21.79 0.03
N ARG A 501 -26.00 -21.76 -0.79
CA ARG A 501 -25.41 -22.96 -1.41
C ARG A 501 -23.90 -22.87 -1.56
N VAL A 502 -23.23 -24.00 -1.31
CA VAL A 502 -21.81 -24.22 -1.58
C VAL A 502 -21.65 -25.50 -2.40
N ASP A 503 -20.98 -25.42 -3.55
CA ASP A 503 -20.56 -26.61 -4.30
C ASP A 503 -19.07 -26.88 -4.05
N ALA A 504 -18.77 -27.88 -3.23
CA ALA A 504 -17.39 -28.23 -2.84
C ALA A 504 -16.55 -28.81 -4.00
N ARG A 505 -17.18 -29.17 -5.13
CA ARG A 505 -16.47 -29.69 -6.31
C ARG A 505 -15.80 -28.59 -7.13
N LEU A 506 -16.18 -27.33 -6.91
CA LEU A 506 -15.61 -26.21 -7.64
C LEU A 506 -14.20 -25.89 -7.10
N ALA A 507 -13.25 -25.72 -8.02
CA ALA A 507 -11.85 -25.50 -7.70
C ALA A 507 -11.55 -24.13 -7.06
N ALA A 508 -12.50 -23.18 -7.12
CA ALA A 508 -12.33 -21.86 -6.56
C ALA A 508 -12.05 -21.94 -5.04
N PRO A 509 -11.00 -21.27 -4.52
CA PRO A 509 -10.54 -21.44 -3.14
C PRO A 509 -11.62 -21.37 -2.07
N GLN A 510 -12.54 -20.41 -2.16
CA GLN A 510 -13.56 -20.22 -1.13
C GLN A 510 -14.60 -21.34 -1.06
N HIS A 511 -14.84 -22.06 -2.14
CA HIS A 511 -15.70 -23.25 -2.12
C HIS A 511 -15.13 -24.41 -1.29
N GLN A 512 -13.82 -24.37 -1.00
CA GLN A 512 -13.13 -25.42 -0.24
C GLN A 512 -13.28 -25.26 1.28
N TRP A 513 -13.76 -24.10 1.75
CA TRP A 513 -13.91 -23.84 3.19
C TRP A 513 -15.24 -23.17 3.58
N ALA A 514 -15.97 -22.60 2.64
CA ALA A 514 -17.28 -22.00 2.89
C ALA A 514 -18.29 -23.03 3.43
N SER A 515 -19.30 -22.53 4.15
CA SER A 515 -20.39 -23.31 4.70
C SER A 515 -21.71 -22.58 4.41
N CYS A 516 -22.79 -23.29 4.15
CA CYS A 516 -24.10 -22.66 3.98
C CYS A 516 -24.54 -21.95 5.28
N GLN A 517 -25.41 -20.94 5.16
CA GLN A 517 -25.97 -20.15 6.26
C GLN A 517 -24.95 -19.32 7.05
N VAL A 518 -23.75 -19.15 6.51
CA VAL A 518 -22.83 -18.06 6.89
C VAL A 518 -23.21 -16.80 6.12
N PHE A 519 -22.69 -15.65 6.53
CA PHE A 519 -23.06 -14.38 5.93
C PHE A 519 -22.05 -13.94 4.87
N HIS A 520 -22.56 -13.42 3.74
CA HIS A 520 -21.76 -12.61 2.82
C HIS A 520 -21.27 -11.34 3.53
N THR A 521 -20.13 -10.78 3.13
CA THR A 521 -19.66 -9.52 3.73
C THR A 521 -20.64 -8.39 3.45
N TRP A 522 -20.96 -8.15 2.17
CA TRP A 522 -21.77 -7.00 1.77
C TRP A 522 -23.27 -7.30 1.83
N MET A 523 -24.06 -6.38 2.39
CA MET A 523 -25.52 -6.49 2.45
C MET A 523 -26.17 -5.97 1.15
N LYS A 524 -25.79 -6.57 0.01
CA LYS A 524 -26.34 -6.28 -1.31
C LYS A 524 -26.85 -7.54 -1.99
N ALA A 525 -27.65 -7.39 -3.05
CA ALA A 525 -28.24 -8.51 -3.78
C ALA A 525 -27.22 -9.40 -4.50
N GLU A 526 -25.99 -8.92 -4.70
CA GLU A 526 -24.91 -9.69 -5.32
C GLU A 526 -24.29 -10.69 -4.35
N ASN A 527 -24.88 -11.88 -4.27
CA ASN A 527 -24.43 -12.98 -3.43
C ASN A 527 -23.27 -13.77 -4.06
N ASP A 528 -22.18 -13.08 -4.44
CA ASP A 528 -20.94 -13.74 -4.88
C ASP A 528 -20.24 -14.34 -3.67
N ILE A 529 -20.00 -15.65 -3.70
CA ILE A 529 -19.26 -16.35 -2.65
C ILE A 529 -17.91 -15.69 -2.39
N ARG A 530 -17.26 -15.10 -3.41
CA ARG A 530 -15.96 -14.36 -3.32
C ARG A 530 -15.94 -13.27 -2.25
N GLN A 531 -17.10 -12.85 -1.78
CA GLN A 531 -17.30 -11.84 -0.75
C GLN A 531 -17.44 -12.45 0.66
N LEU A 532 -16.93 -13.66 0.92
CA LEU A 532 -16.85 -14.21 2.28
C LEU A 532 -15.58 -13.74 2.99
N ASP A 533 -15.72 -13.42 4.28
CA ASP A 533 -14.63 -13.02 5.17
C ASP A 533 -14.82 -13.66 6.56
N CYS A 534 -13.74 -14.30 7.05
CA CYS A 534 -13.74 -15.00 8.34
C CYS A 534 -13.86 -14.04 9.54
N CYS A 535 -13.30 -12.83 9.45
CA CYS A 535 -13.38 -11.85 10.53
C CYS A 535 -14.78 -11.23 10.59
N VAL A 536 -15.38 -10.93 9.43
CA VAL A 536 -16.79 -10.46 9.34
C VAL A 536 -17.74 -11.47 9.99
N ASN A 537 -17.62 -12.75 9.63
CA ASN A 537 -18.44 -13.80 10.23
C ASN A 537 -18.13 -14.04 11.71
N THR A 538 -16.90 -13.74 12.17
CA THR A 538 -16.58 -13.73 13.61
C THR A 538 -17.35 -12.63 14.35
N ASN A 539 -17.52 -11.44 13.76
CA ASN A 539 -18.34 -10.37 14.33
C ASN A 539 -19.83 -10.72 14.33
N ALA A 540 -20.34 -11.38 13.29
CA ALA A 540 -21.70 -11.93 13.28
C ALA A 540 -21.91 -12.99 14.38
N LEU A 541 -20.93 -13.89 14.58
CA LEU A 541 -20.93 -14.88 15.66
C LEU A 541 -21.01 -14.23 17.04
N ILE A 542 -20.24 -13.16 17.25
CA ILE A 542 -20.25 -12.37 18.49
C ILE A 542 -21.65 -11.79 18.77
N LEU A 543 -22.31 -11.21 17.77
CA LEU A 543 -23.68 -10.69 17.91
C LEU A 543 -24.67 -11.81 18.26
N LEU A 544 -24.63 -12.94 17.55
CA LEU A 544 -25.49 -14.10 17.81
C LEU A 544 -25.29 -14.61 19.25
N HIS A 545 -24.03 -14.75 19.68
CA HIS A 545 -23.71 -15.19 21.04
C HIS A 545 -24.20 -14.21 22.10
N ARG A 546 -23.99 -12.91 21.89
CA ARG A 546 -24.45 -11.85 22.80
C ARG A 546 -25.96 -11.88 22.98
N TYR A 547 -26.70 -12.08 21.89
CA TYR A 547 -28.17 -12.02 21.91
C TYR A 547 -28.79 -13.29 22.49
N TYR A 548 -28.38 -14.48 22.02
CA TYR A 548 -28.98 -15.75 22.42
C TYR A 548 -28.34 -16.39 23.67
N GLY A 549 -27.14 -15.93 24.08
CA GLY A 549 -26.40 -16.50 25.20
C GLY A 549 -26.17 -18.01 25.03
N ALA A 550 -26.46 -18.79 26.07
CA ALA A 550 -26.31 -20.25 26.05
C ALA A 550 -27.13 -20.94 24.94
N GLN A 551 -28.24 -20.32 24.49
CA GLN A 551 -29.09 -20.85 23.42
C GLN A 551 -28.50 -20.62 22.03
N ALA A 552 -27.41 -19.84 21.89
CA ALA A 552 -26.78 -19.58 20.60
C ALA A 552 -26.35 -20.87 19.88
N SER A 553 -25.98 -21.89 20.65
CA SER A 553 -25.69 -23.25 20.16
C SER A 553 -26.88 -23.94 19.49
N THR A 554 -28.10 -23.43 19.58
CA THR A 554 -29.27 -23.99 18.86
C THR A 554 -29.52 -23.30 17.53
N ILE A 555 -28.82 -22.20 17.24
CA ILE A 555 -29.01 -21.39 16.05
C ILE A 555 -28.17 -21.97 14.90
N PRO A 556 -28.76 -22.36 13.75
CA PRO A 556 -28.01 -22.97 12.65
C PRO A 556 -26.82 -22.13 12.16
N ALA A 557 -27.01 -20.82 12.00
CA ALA A 557 -25.95 -19.90 11.56
C ALA A 557 -24.73 -19.92 12.50
N TYR A 558 -24.96 -20.01 13.83
CA TYR A 558 -23.88 -20.06 14.83
C TYR A 558 -22.94 -21.25 14.58
N HIS A 559 -23.50 -22.45 14.41
CA HIS A 559 -22.74 -23.66 14.12
C HIS A 559 -22.06 -23.63 12.75
N ARG A 560 -22.75 -23.07 11.75
CA ARG A 560 -22.23 -23.00 10.39
C ARG A 560 -21.06 -22.03 10.27
N ILE A 561 -21.11 -20.91 10.98
CA ILE A 561 -19.98 -19.98 11.09
C ILE A 561 -18.81 -20.68 11.76
N MET A 562 -18.99 -21.31 12.93
CA MET A 562 -17.91 -22.04 13.60
C MET A 562 -17.29 -23.11 12.69
N THR A 563 -18.11 -23.87 11.97
CA THR A 563 -17.64 -24.86 10.99
C THR A 563 -16.82 -24.22 9.88
N MET A 564 -17.29 -23.10 9.32
CA MET A 564 -16.57 -22.35 8.29
C MET A 564 -15.21 -21.85 8.80
N LEU A 565 -15.14 -21.25 10.00
CA LEU A 565 -13.89 -20.74 10.57
C LEU A 565 -12.85 -21.85 10.73
N HIS A 566 -13.27 -23.01 11.24
CA HIS A 566 -12.41 -24.20 11.38
C HIS A 566 -11.97 -24.78 10.03
N ASN A 567 -12.88 -24.86 9.05
CA ASN A 567 -12.55 -25.33 7.70
C ASN A 567 -11.57 -24.38 7.00
N ALA A 568 -11.79 -23.07 7.10
CA ALA A 568 -10.95 -22.04 6.53
C ALA A 568 -9.53 -22.11 7.11
N PHE A 569 -9.43 -22.24 8.43
CA PHE A 569 -8.15 -22.41 9.09
C PHE A 569 -7.42 -23.70 8.64
N ARG A 570 -8.09 -24.85 8.58
CA ARG A 570 -7.50 -26.10 8.06
C ARG A 570 -7.06 -25.97 6.60
N TRP A 571 -7.87 -25.37 5.75
CA TRP A 571 -7.58 -25.14 4.34
C TRP A 571 -6.35 -24.25 4.15
N SER A 572 -6.19 -23.23 5.01
CA SER A 572 -5.02 -22.36 4.99
C SER A 572 -3.71 -23.11 5.25
N GLN A 573 -3.76 -24.27 5.91
CA GLN A 573 -2.59 -25.06 6.28
C GLN A 573 -1.52 -24.24 7.04
N ASN A 574 -1.94 -23.20 7.78
CA ASN A 574 -1.05 -22.26 8.46
C ASN A 574 -0.08 -21.50 7.52
N ASP A 575 -0.40 -21.43 6.22
CA ASP A 575 0.29 -20.62 5.21
C ASP A 575 -0.24 -19.18 5.23
N TYR A 576 0.66 -18.21 5.36
CA TYR A 576 0.29 -16.79 5.42
C TYR A 576 -0.46 -16.33 4.16
N SER A 577 -0.03 -16.76 2.97
CA SER A 577 -0.62 -16.28 1.72
C SER A 577 -2.09 -16.70 1.61
N ARG A 578 -2.39 -17.96 1.92
CA ARG A 578 -3.77 -18.46 2.01
C ARG A 578 -4.54 -17.81 3.14
N LEU A 579 -3.95 -17.65 4.31
CA LEU A 579 -4.64 -17.03 5.44
C LEU A 579 -5.04 -15.57 5.15
N ASN A 580 -4.18 -14.81 4.48
CA ASN A 580 -4.48 -13.44 4.05
C ASN A 580 -5.68 -13.36 3.08
N THR A 581 -6.00 -14.45 2.36
CA THR A 581 -7.21 -14.53 1.50
C THR A 581 -8.50 -14.83 2.27
N LEU A 582 -8.41 -15.27 3.54
CA LEU A 582 -9.58 -15.53 4.38
C LEU A 582 -10.18 -14.25 4.97
N ILE A 583 -9.41 -13.17 4.94
CA ILE A 583 -9.74 -11.86 5.51
C ILE A 583 -9.46 -10.74 4.48
N PRO A 584 -10.08 -10.80 3.28
CA PRO A 584 -9.74 -9.93 2.16
C PRO A 584 -9.83 -8.43 2.49
N TYR A 585 -10.71 -8.04 3.42
CA TYR A 585 -10.92 -6.65 3.83
C TYR A 585 -10.07 -6.23 5.02
N TYR A 586 -9.28 -7.12 5.62
CA TYR A 586 -8.39 -6.80 6.73
C TYR A 586 -6.94 -6.76 6.26
N ALA A 587 -6.21 -5.73 6.69
CA ALA A 587 -4.82 -5.53 6.28
C ALA A 587 -3.84 -6.45 7.04
N HIS A 588 -4.30 -7.05 8.15
CA HIS A 588 -3.44 -7.80 9.04
C HIS A 588 -4.19 -8.93 9.80
N PRO A 589 -3.67 -10.18 9.85
CA PRO A 589 -4.30 -11.32 10.55
C PRO A 589 -4.61 -11.09 12.04
N ASN A 590 -3.86 -10.19 12.67
CA ASN A 590 -4.10 -9.80 14.05
C ASN A 590 -5.51 -9.25 14.29
N GLU A 591 -6.16 -8.64 13.30
CA GLU A 591 -7.52 -8.13 13.46
C GLU A 591 -8.51 -9.28 13.69
N TRP A 592 -8.38 -10.36 12.91
CA TRP A 592 -9.17 -11.58 13.11
C TRP A 592 -8.87 -12.23 14.46
N ARG A 593 -7.59 -12.30 14.85
CA ARG A 593 -7.18 -12.79 16.17
C ARG A 593 -7.84 -11.99 17.31
N VAL A 594 -7.86 -10.66 17.22
CA VAL A 594 -8.47 -9.78 18.24
C VAL A 594 -9.98 -10.00 18.32
N ALA A 595 -10.67 -10.17 17.17
CA ALA A 595 -12.09 -10.50 17.17
C ALA A 595 -12.37 -11.86 17.83
N LEU A 596 -11.57 -12.89 17.53
CA LEU A 596 -11.68 -14.21 18.16
C LEU A 596 -11.39 -14.16 19.68
N GLU A 597 -10.40 -13.39 20.11
CA GLU A 597 -10.10 -13.21 21.54
C GLU A 597 -11.25 -12.50 22.27
N TYR A 598 -11.88 -11.52 21.63
CA TYR A 598 -13.08 -10.89 22.15
C TYR A 598 -14.22 -11.89 22.26
N ALA A 599 -14.49 -12.69 21.22
CA ALA A 599 -15.50 -13.73 21.24
C ALA A 599 -15.26 -14.75 22.37
N ARG A 600 -14.01 -15.17 22.57
CA ARG A 600 -13.61 -16.06 23.69
C ARG A 600 -13.89 -15.41 25.04
N ALA A 601 -13.58 -14.12 25.20
CA ALA A 601 -13.86 -13.39 26.43
C ALA A 601 -15.36 -13.26 26.72
N LEU A 602 -16.23 -13.37 25.70
CA LEU A 602 -17.69 -13.47 25.86
C LEU A 602 -18.19 -14.87 26.17
N GLY A 603 -17.31 -15.88 26.20
CA GLY A 603 -17.66 -17.28 26.45
C GLY A 603 -18.01 -18.07 25.20
N VAL A 604 -17.61 -17.63 24.01
CA VAL A 604 -17.65 -18.50 22.81
C VAL A 604 -16.56 -19.56 22.94
N GLU A 605 -16.95 -20.82 22.93
CA GLU A 605 -16.06 -21.97 23.14
C GLU A 605 -15.32 -22.40 21.85
N ASN A 606 -14.31 -23.26 22.00
CA ASN A 606 -13.57 -23.90 20.88
C ASN A 606 -12.84 -22.92 19.94
N LEU A 607 -12.39 -21.77 20.47
CA LEU A 607 -11.65 -20.76 19.71
C LEU A 607 -10.13 -20.84 19.84
N ASP A 608 -9.59 -21.52 20.86
CA ASP A 608 -8.14 -21.56 21.10
C ASP A 608 -7.36 -22.16 19.92
N THR A 609 -7.93 -23.16 19.25
CA THR A 609 -7.35 -23.78 18.04
C THR A 609 -7.27 -22.82 16.84
N LEU A 610 -8.04 -21.72 16.86
CA LEU A 610 -7.97 -20.64 15.87
C LEU A 610 -7.06 -19.50 16.35
N ILE A 611 -7.11 -19.16 17.64
CA ILE A 611 -6.36 -18.05 18.24
C ILE A 611 -4.86 -18.34 18.32
N GLU A 612 -4.47 -19.52 18.82
CA GLU A 612 -3.05 -19.82 19.09
C GLU A 612 -2.18 -19.73 17.84
N PRO A 613 -2.55 -20.31 16.68
CA PRO A 613 -1.72 -20.22 15.48
C PRO A 613 -1.59 -18.79 14.93
N LEU A 614 -2.61 -17.96 15.10
CA LEU A 614 -2.59 -16.56 14.64
C LEU A 614 -1.60 -15.69 15.42
N LYS A 615 -1.18 -16.10 16.63
CA LYS A 615 -0.25 -15.32 17.47
C LYS A 615 1.10 -15.06 16.80
N LYS A 616 1.58 -15.95 15.93
CA LYS A 616 2.90 -15.80 15.28
C LYS A 616 2.97 -14.57 14.37
N TRP A 617 1.85 -14.15 13.79
CA TRP A 617 1.74 -12.96 12.92
C TRP A 617 1.23 -11.72 13.66
N ARG A 618 1.42 -11.62 14.98
CA ARG A 618 1.10 -10.38 15.71
C ARG A 618 2.16 -9.31 15.45
N ALA A 619 1.77 -8.04 15.52
CA ALA A 619 2.74 -6.94 15.51
C ALA A 619 3.68 -7.05 16.72
N THR A 620 4.98 -6.89 16.49
CA THR A 620 5.99 -6.93 17.56
C THR A 620 6.04 -5.62 18.34
N GLY A 621 5.94 -5.68 19.67
CA GLY A 621 6.01 -4.50 20.54
C GLY A 621 4.67 -3.76 20.66
N ILE A 622 4.71 -2.49 21.10
CA ILE A 622 3.55 -1.60 21.13
C ILE A 622 3.56 -0.81 19.83
N PRO A 623 2.84 -1.24 18.79
CA PRO A 623 2.81 -0.48 17.55
C PRO A 623 2.20 0.90 17.80
N ALA A 624 2.89 1.94 17.34
CA ALA A 624 2.37 3.31 17.38
C ALA A 624 1.13 3.48 16.50
N GLU A 625 1.00 2.61 15.49
CA GLU A 625 -0.03 2.59 14.46
C GLU A 625 -0.04 1.19 13.83
N ILE A 626 -1.21 0.64 13.52
CA ILE A 626 -1.37 -0.69 12.90
C ILE A 626 -2.30 -0.53 11.68
N PRO A 627 -1.97 -1.16 10.53
CA PRO A 627 -2.93 -1.39 9.46
C PRO A 627 -4.12 -2.23 9.94
N LEU A 628 -5.34 -1.73 9.74
CA LEU A 628 -6.56 -2.36 10.22
C LEU A 628 -7.27 -3.08 9.08
N TYR A 629 -7.80 -2.32 8.15
CA TYR A 629 -8.59 -2.83 7.03
C TYR A 629 -8.19 -2.15 5.73
N ARG A 630 -8.59 -2.79 4.64
CA ARG A 630 -8.27 -2.41 3.28
C ARG A 630 -9.47 -2.66 2.38
N ARG A 631 -9.52 -1.98 1.25
CA ARG A 631 -10.37 -2.44 0.14
C ARG A 631 -9.80 -3.75 -0.40
N HIS A 632 -10.64 -4.60 -1.00
CA HIS A 632 -10.24 -5.91 -1.55
C HIS A 632 -9.09 -5.84 -2.57
N ASP A 633 -8.90 -4.71 -3.24
CA ASP A 633 -7.80 -4.44 -4.18
C ASP A 633 -6.52 -3.94 -3.48
N GLY A 634 -6.55 -3.70 -2.18
CA GLY A 634 -5.43 -3.21 -1.37
C GLY A 634 -5.12 -1.73 -1.56
N LEU A 635 -5.87 -1.01 -2.39
CA LEU A 635 -5.53 0.37 -2.76
C LEU A 635 -5.89 1.40 -1.68
N TYR A 636 -6.88 1.07 -0.85
CA TYR A 636 -7.20 1.83 0.36
C TYR A 636 -6.67 1.09 1.58
N LEU A 637 -6.04 1.82 2.50
CA LEU A 637 -5.49 1.28 3.73
C LEU A 637 -5.88 2.17 4.92
N TRP A 638 -6.59 1.60 5.89
CA TRP A 638 -6.89 2.31 7.12
C TRP A 638 -5.95 1.94 8.25
N THR A 639 -5.63 2.93 9.07
CA THR A 639 -4.84 2.78 10.29
C THR A 639 -5.51 3.54 11.44
N SER A 640 -5.22 3.14 12.67
CA SER A 640 -5.57 3.94 13.84
C SER A 640 -4.54 3.82 14.94
N SER A 641 -3.85 4.92 15.19
CA SER A 641 -2.99 5.06 16.38
C SER A 641 -3.82 5.09 17.68
N SER A 642 -5.08 5.53 17.60
CA SER A 642 -6.02 5.51 18.73
C SER A 642 -6.29 4.06 19.17
N LEU A 643 -6.77 3.23 18.25
CA LEU A 643 -7.13 1.83 18.54
C LEU A 643 -5.92 1.03 19.04
N ALA A 644 -4.75 1.21 18.44
CA ALA A 644 -3.52 0.54 18.87
C ALA A 644 -3.20 0.81 20.36
N ARG A 645 -3.35 2.07 20.81
CA ARG A 645 -3.12 2.47 22.20
C ARG A 645 -4.17 1.91 23.16
N PHE A 646 -5.44 1.92 22.78
CA PHE A 646 -6.52 1.38 23.61
C PHE A 646 -6.40 -0.13 23.81
N ARG A 647 -6.08 -0.88 22.75
CA ARG A 647 -5.80 -2.33 22.84
C ARG A 647 -4.63 -2.62 23.78
N TYR A 648 -3.55 -1.84 23.70
CA TYR A 648 -2.42 -1.99 24.61
C TYR A 648 -2.83 -1.79 26.08
N LEU A 649 -3.58 -0.72 26.38
CA LEU A 649 -4.04 -0.43 27.74
C LEU A 649 -4.93 -1.54 28.31
N SER A 650 -5.83 -2.10 27.50
CA SER A 650 -6.73 -3.18 27.90
C SER A 650 -5.95 -4.45 28.31
N VAL A 651 -4.92 -4.84 27.54
CA VAL A 651 -4.05 -5.97 27.87
C VAL A 651 -3.30 -5.75 29.19
N CYS A 652 -2.76 -4.54 29.41
CA CYS A 652 -2.04 -4.21 30.63
C CYS A 652 -2.93 -4.21 31.88
N HIS A 653 -4.18 -3.75 31.77
CA HIS A 653 -5.12 -3.77 32.90
C HIS A 653 -5.53 -5.20 33.26
N ASN A 654 -5.79 -6.05 32.26
CA ASN A 654 -6.12 -7.46 32.49
C ASN A 654 -4.98 -8.24 33.16
N HIS A 655 -3.72 -7.94 32.83
CA HIS A 655 -2.56 -8.54 33.50
C HIS A 655 -2.38 -8.10 34.96
N ARG A 656 -2.73 -6.84 35.29
CA ARG A 656 -2.68 -6.33 36.68
C ARG A 656 -3.81 -6.89 37.55
N SER A 657 -5.00 -7.07 37.00
CA SER A 657 -6.11 -7.70 37.73
C SER A 657 -5.82 -9.17 38.04
N ALA A 658 -5.27 -9.93 37.08
CA ALA A 658 -4.95 -11.36 37.26
C ALA A 658 -3.79 -11.65 38.24
N THR A 659 -2.83 -10.73 38.36
CA THR A 659 -1.72 -10.85 39.33
C THR A 659 -2.11 -10.42 40.75
N THR A 660 -3.21 -9.70 40.90
CA THR A 660 -3.74 -9.32 42.22
C THR A 660 -4.65 -10.41 42.82
N THR A 661 -5.23 -11.29 42.00
CA THR A 661 -6.09 -12.40 42.46
C THR A 661 -5.31 -13.64 42.89
N THR A 662 -4.01 -13.76 42.57
CA THR A 662 -3.14 -14.89 42.97
C THR A 662 -2.33 -14.63 44.25
N ARG A 663 -2.62 -13.54 44.97
CA ARG A 663 -2.15 -13.30 46.34
C ARG A 663 -3.34 -13.08 47.29
N LYS A 664 -4.11 -14.14 47.54
CA LYS A 664 -4.79 -14.35 48.82
C LYS A 664 -4.72 -15.82 49.18
#